data_AF-A0A943DAS1-F1
#
_entry.id   AF-A0A943DAS1-F1
#
_cell.length_a   1.000
_cell.length_b   1.000
_cell.length_c   1.000
_cell.angle_alpha   90.00
_cell.angle_beta   90.00
_cell.angle_gamma   90.00
#
_symmetry.space_group_name_H-M   'P 1'
#
loop_
_entity.id
_entity.type
_entity.pdbx_description
1 polymer ?
#
loop_
_entity_poly.entity_id
_entity_poly.type
_entity_poly.pdbx_seq_one_letter_code
_entity_poly.pdbx_strand_id
1 'polypeptide(L)'
;MPTVSIIIPVYKAEHYLDACMRSVVGQSCTDLEILLVDDGSPDRSPEMCDAWAARDPRVRVLHRKNGGAASARNAGLDAATGDFIFFADADDLLEPDAIEYLVKAGQQYGTDLVIGNMLYVDAENHPMAEPDFTGFTDTVRTVDEVWEHYFALDNRKVYYVVVWNKLYKRAMFDTLRFRDGKRYEDQFFMLDVLRRCQTVACLGYQGYRYVQHSASTMAVAGAARNYLERPEYLLEWSRYFAEKGNYLRAEGLLNDAIENLSQKENFDLSTQRQQARYHELRHSCAEVYRLLSRRTGRESMLLRAGLIHLGLPVYLAFLRERRSSAQTPPAAPQWRTPAPLTPVPAVSIIIPVYKVERYLDTCVQSVLDQTFQDIEVLLVDDGSPDRCPEMCDAWAKSDRRVRVIHRKNGGLSAARNTGIETARGRYIVFVDSDDFLEPDTIRRAVAEQERTGAELVIFNLVYANDRGERWPTPDFTIFQDEILDEDGVWARYFALENQKIYYTVAWNKLYTAKLFADGLRFPEGKRYEDQFMLPHILHRCQNIACLGYQGYRYVQRADSIMAQGPASHYLDRPEYLLEWCGYFTEKGDYLRAEGLLNDAIKNLAEKDGFDLTTAQQRTRYRQACHDCSTAYGNLSRRTGRESMLLRAGLLRLGLPLYRIFLKHKT
;
A
#
# COMPACT_ATOMS: atom_id res chain seq x y z
N MET A 1 -0.50 36.89 -13.50
CA MET A 1 0.12 35.76 -14.20
C MET A 1 -1.01 34.76 -14.45
N PRO A 2 -1.03 34.06 -15.58
CA PRO A 2 -2.08 33.10 -15.87
C PRO A 2 -2.09 31.96 -14.85
N THR A 3 -3.23 31.32 -14.63
CA THR A 3 -3.32 30.16 -13.74
C THR A 3 -2.60 28.96 -14.36
N VAL A 4 -2.77 28.73 -15.67
CA VAL A 4 -2.16 27.59 -16.37
C VAL A 4 -1.46 28.05 -17.66
N SER A 5 -0.24 27.56 -17.88
CA SER A 5 0.41 27.57 -19.20
C SER A 5 0.20 26.21 -19.87
N ILE A 6 -0.56 26.20 -20.97
CA ILE A 6 -0.78 25.04 -21.83
C ILE A 6 0.30 25.03 -22.90
N ILE A 7 1.12 23.99 -22.95
CA ILE A 7 2.19 23.82 -23.93
C ILE A 7 1.77 22.77 -24.95
N ILE A 8 1.75 23.17 -26.22
CA ILE A 8 1.35 22.33 -27.34
C ILE A 8 2.51 22.25 -28.35
N PRO A 9 3.29 21.15 -28.35
CA PRO A 9 4.26 20.87 -29.40
C PRO A 9 3.55 20.65 -30.73
N VAL A 10 3.97 21.35 -31.79
CA VAL A 10 3.37 21.27 -33.13
C VAL A 10 4.42 20.77 -34.11
N TYR A 11 4.15 19.64 -34.74
CA TYR A 11 4.93 19.14 -35.88
C TYR A 11 4.03 18.36 -36.83
N LYS A 12 3.87 18.85 -38.06
CA LYS A 12 3.03 18.21 -39.10
C LYS A 12 1.56 17.98 -38.68
N ALA A 13 0.94 19.00 -38.08
CA ALA A 13 -0.40 18.90 -37.49
C ALA A 13 -1.48 19.64 -38.30
N GLU A 14 -1.25 19.96 -39.58
CA GLU A 14 -2.15 20.83 -40.37
C GLU A 14 -3.60 20.33 -40.45
N HIS A 15 -3.83 19.02 -40.31
CA HIS A 15 -5.17 18.42 -40.33
C HIS A 15 -5.88 18.42 -38.98
N TYR A 16 -5.17 18.59 -37.87
CA TYR A 16 -5.70 18.36 -36.52
C TYR A 16 -5.65 19.61 -35.63
N LEU A 17 -4.67 20.49 -35.86
CA LEU A 17 -4.37 21.64 -35.01
C LEU A 17 -5.58 22.57 -34.81
N ASP A 18 -6.42 22.78 -35.83
CA ASP A 18 -7.58 23.66 -35.70
C ASP A 18 -8.63 23.10 -34.72
N ALA A 19 -8.86 21.79 -34.72
CA ALA A 19 -9.79 21.13 -33.80
C ALA A 19 -9.24 21.13 -32.36
N CYS A 20 -7.96 20.79 -32.20
CA CYS A 20 -7.24 20.89 -30.93
C CYS A 20 -7.37 22.31 -30.35
N MET A 21 -7.00 23.33 -31.13
CA MET A 21 -7.03 24.72 -30.69
C MET A 21 -8.42 25.21 -30.33
N ARG A 22 -9.47 24.84 -31.08
CA ARG A 22 -10.87 25.16 -30.70
C ARG A 22 -11.23 24.58 -29.33
N SER A 23 -10.79 23.36 -29.02
CA SER A 23 -11.05 22.74 -27.71
C SER A 23 -10.28 23.40 -26.56
N VAL A 24 -9.06 23.87 -26.83
CA VAL A 24 -8.19 24.53 -25.85
C VAL A 24 -8.63 25.97 -25.58
N VAL A 25 -8.92 26.78 -26.61
CA VAL A 25 -9.39 28.17 -26.41
C VAL A 25 -10.81 28.21 -25.85
N GLY A 26 -11.60 27.16 -26.08
CA GLY A 26 -12.98 27.00 -25.61
C GLY A 26 -13.11 26.53 -24.16
N GLN A 27 -12.01 26.37 -23.43
CA GLN A 27 -12.03 25.96 -22.02
C GLN A 27 -12.80 26.96 -21.14
N SER A 28 -13.54 26.45 -20.16
CA SER A 28 -14.25 27.24 -19.15
C SER A 28 -13.29 28.00 -18.21
N CYS A 29 -12.09 27.44 -17.99
CA CYS A 29 -10.99 28.17 -17.38
C CYS A 29 -10.48 29.23 -18.37
N THR A 30 -10.67 30.51 -18.06
CA THR A 30 -10.30 31.60 -18.97
C THR A 30 -8.92 32.17 -18.72
N ASP A 31 -8.37 31.98 -17.52
CA ASP A 31 -7.06 32.47 -17.09
C ASP A 31 -5.92 31.55 -17.55
N LEU A 32 -5.74 31.50 -18.87
CA LEU A 32 -4.81 30.61 -19.56
C LEU A 32 -3.78 31.39 -20.36
N GLU A 33 -2.57 30.84 -20.42
CA GLU A 33 -1.59 31.11 -21.47
C GLU A 33 -1.45 29.85 -22.33
N ILE A 34 -1.47 30.00 -23.66
CA ILE A 34 -1.38 28.89 -24.60
C ILE A 34 -0.12 29.09 -25.44
N LEU A 35 0.81 28.15 -25.35
CA LEU A 35 2.10 28.17 -26.04
C LEU A 35 2.11 27.12 -27.15
N LEU A 36 1.91 27.58 -28.39
CA LEU A 36 2.11 26.77 -29.58
C LEU A 36 3.60 26.73 -29.92
N VAL A 37 4.23 25.57 -29.81
CA VAL A 37 5.66 25.40 -30.09
C VAL A 37 5.83 24.65 -31.40
N ASP A 38 5.97 25.39 -32.49
CA ASP A 38 6.23 24.83 -33.82
C ASP A 38 7.69 24.34 -33.91
N ASP A 39 7.84 23.02 -33.97
CA ASP A 39 9.12 22.31 -34.05
C ASP A 39 9.59 22.16 -35.50
N GLY A 40 9.51 23.24 -36.27
CA GLY A 40 9.97 23.31 -37.65
C GLY A 40 9.14 22.45 -38.60
N SER A 41 7.82 22.59 -38.52
CA SER A 41 6.87 21.87 -39.38
C SER A 41 7.08 22.24 -40.87
N PRO A 42 7.15 21.26 -41.79
CA PRO A 42 7.29 21.51 -43.22
C PRO A 42 5.96 21.68 -43.96
N ASP A 43 4.84 21.55 -43.25
CA ASP A 43 3.47 21.68 -43.77
C ASP A 43 2.85 23.03 -43.36
N ARG A 44 1.52 23.18 -43.45
CA ARG A 44 0.86 24.46 -43.13
C ARG A 44 0.69 24.76 -41.63
N SER A 45 1.23 23.92 -40.76
CA SER A 45 1.12 24.10 -39.30
C SER A 45 1.66 25.45 -38.80
N PRO A 46 2.81 25.98 -39.29
CA PRO A 46 3.35 27.25 -38.81
C PRO A 46 2.41 28.42 -39.10
N GLU A 47 1.85 28.51 -40.32
CA GLU A 47 0.91 29.59 -40.66
C GLU A 47 -0.40 29.47 -39.86
N MET A 48 -0.83 28.25 -39.53
CA MET A 48 -1.98 28.02 -38.67
C MET A 48 -1.73 28.48 -37.23
N CYS A 49 -0.54 28.24 -36.67
CA CYS A 49 -0.15 28.75 -35.36
C CYS A 49 -0.23 30.28 -35.31
N ASP A 50 0.33 30.96 -36.32
CA ASP A 50 0.30 32.43 -36.43
C ASP A 50 -1.13 32.96 -36.53
N ALA A 51 -1.99 32.30 -37.31
CA ALA A 51 -3.39 32.67 -37.43
C ALA A 51 -4.15 32.56 -36.09
N TRP A 52 -3.85 31.55 -35.26
CA TRP A 52 -4.43 31.42 -33.93
C TRP A 52 -3.94 32.49 -32.95
N ALA A 53 -2.65 32.84 -32.98
CA ALA A 53 -2.12 33.94 -32.17
C ALA A 53 -2.69 35.31 -32.55
N ALA A 54 -3.00 35.52 -33.83
CA ALA A 54 -3.71 36.72 -34.27
C ALA A 54 -5.18 36.76 -33.80
N ARG A 55 -5.79 35.60 -33.55
CA ARG A 55 -7.22 35.45 -33.22
C ARG A 55 -7.51 35.49 -31.72
N ASP A 56 -6.64 34.92 -30.89
CA ASP A 56 -6.84 34.84 -29.44
C ASP A 56 -5.60 35.38 -28.69
N PRO A 57 -5.74 36.44 -27.87
CA PRO A 57 -4.60 37.09 -27.21
C PRO A 57 -3.91 36.22 -26.17
N ARG A 58 -4.50 35.09 -25.77
CA ARG A 58 -3.89 34.11 -24.84
C ARG A 58 -2.86 33.22 -25.55
N VAL A 59 -2.86 33.19 -26.88
CA VAL A 59 -2.02 32.31 -27.69
C VAL A 59 -0.72 33.00 -28.07
N ARG A 60 0.41 32.35 -27.79
CA ARG A 60 1.75 32.76 -28.22
C ARG A 60 2.40 31.61 -28.99
N VAL A 61 3.15 31.97 -30.05
CA VAL A 61 3.82 31.00 -30.93
C VAL A 61 5.33 31.08 -30.74
N LEU A 62 5.98 29.92 -30.70
CA LEU A 62 7.42 29.76 -30.69
C LEU A 62 7.84 28.92 -31.91
N HIS A 63 8.42 29.55 -32.94
CA HIS A 63 8.98 28.84 -34.09
C HIS A 63 10.42 28.43 -33.85
N ARG A 64 10.73 27.17 -34.12
CA ARG A 64 12.06 26.60 -33.91
C ARG A 64 12.45 25.68 -35.05
N LYS A 65 13.74 25.31 -35.09
CA LYS A 65 14.19 24.20 -35.95
C LYS A 65 13.83 22.89 -35.27
N ASN A 66 13.43 21.89 -36.06
CA ASN A 66 13.06 20.57 -35.56
C ASN A 66 14.14 19.97 -34.64
N GLY A 67 13.76 19.77 -33.38
CA GLY A 67 14.55 19.11 -32.35
C GLY A 67 13.85 17.91 -31.71
N GLY A 68 12.61 17.61 -32.12
CA GLY A 68 11.73 16.59 -31.55
C GLY A 68 10.86 17.10 -30.39
N ALA A 69 9.87 16.29 -30.02
CA ALA A 69 8.86 16.63 -29.02
C ALA A 69 9.45 17.10 -27.67
N ALA A 70 10.48 16.40 -27.16
CA ALA A 70 11.18 16.81 -25.94
C ALA A 70 11.77 18.23 -26.03
N SER A 71 12.38 18.57 -27.17
CA SER A 71 12.97 19.90 -27.40
C SER A 71 11.89 20.99 -27.44
N ALA A 72 10.77 20.70 -28.12
CA ALA A 72 9.62 21.60 -28.18
C ALA A 72 8.97 21.82 -26.81
N ARG A 73 8.71 20.73 -26.05
CA ARG A 73 8.18 20.81 -24.67
C ARG A 73 9.11 21.64 -23.77
N ASN A 74 10.42 21.45 -23.85
CA ASN A 74 11.40 22.23 -23.09
C ASN A 74 11.38 23.72 -23.47
N ALA A 75 11.29 24.06 -24.76
CA ALA A 75 11.18 25.46 -25.18
C ALA A 75 9.87 26.11 -24.69
N GLY A 76 8.77 25.36 -24.67
CA GLY A 76 7.52 25.80 -24.06
C GLY A 76 7.67 26.04 -22.56
N LEU A 77 8.35 25.15 -21.84
CA LEU A 77 8.62 25.30 -20.40
C LEU A 77 9.43 26.55 -20.09
N ASP A 78 10.42 26.90 -20.92
CA ASP A 78 11.23 28.10 -20.73
C ASP A 78 10.43 29.40 -20.94
N ALA A 79 9.34 29.34 -21.72
CA ALA A 79 8.47 30.47 -22.01
C ALA A 79 7.23 30.57 -21.10
N ALA A 80 6.91 29.50 -20.37
CA ALA A 80 5.71 29.37 -19.55
C ALA A 80 5.75 30.24 -18.29
N THR A 81 4.64 30.93 -18.02
CA THR A 81 4.53 31.88 -16.90
C THR A 81 3.45 31.51 -15.88
N GLY A 82 2.63 30.51 -16.15
CA GLY A 82 1.51 30.13 -15.32
C GLY A 82 1.90 29.40 -14.04
N ASP A 83 1.02 29.41 -13.04
CA ASP A 83 1.29 28.70 -11.78
C ASP A 83 1.32 27.17 -11.96
N PHE A 84 0.58 26.68 -12.95
CA PHE A 84 0.57 25.31 -13.40
C PHE A 84 0.99 25.16 -14.86
N ILE A 85 1.52 23.99 -15.20
CA ILE A 85 1.84 23.57 -16.56
C ILE A 85 0.89 22.45 -16.97
N PHE A 86 0.40 22.49 -18.21
CA PHE A 86 -0.35 21.41 -18.83
C PHE A 86 0.23 21.12 -20.22
N PHE A 87 0.44 19.85 -20.55
CA PHE A 87 0.84 19.46 -21.91
C PHE A 87 -0.37 18.90 -22.66
N ALA A 88 -0.54 19.33 -23.91
CA ALA A 88 -1.48 18.74 -24.85
C ALA A 88 -0.76 18.43 -26.15
N ASP A 89 -1.13 17.33 -26.79
CA ASP A 89 -0.65 17.02 -28.13
C ASP A 89 -1.56 17.71 -29.18
N ALA A 90 -0.98 18.13 -30.31
CA ALA A 90 -1.65 18.98 -31.31
C ALA A 90 -2.76 18.27 -32.11
N ASP A 91 -2.87 16.96 -31.95
CA ASP A 91 -3.86 16.07 -32.57
C ASP A 91 -4.97 15.62 -31.62
N ASP A 92 -4.92 16.01 -30.34
CA ASP A 92 -5.89 15.62 -29.32
C ASP A 92 -6.89 16.74 -28.98
N LEU A 93 -7.97 16.39 -28.28
CA LEU A 93 -9.02 17.31 -27.88
C LEU A 93 -9.22 17.34 -26.35
N LEU A 94 -9.67 18.48 -25.84
CA LEU A 94 -10.07 18.63 -24.44
C LEU A 94 -11.59 18.79 -24.29
N GLU A 95 -12.16 18.20 -23.23
CA GLU A 95 -13.52 18.53 -22.81
C GLU A 95 -13.60 20.00 -22.35
N PRO A 96 -14.73 20.70 -22.52
CA PRO A 96 -14.83 22.14 -22.26
C PRO A 96 -14.42 22.60 -20.86
N ASP A 97 -14.51 21.74 -19.85
CA ASP A 97 -14.17 22.03 -18.45
C ASP A 97 -12.93 21.28 -17.95
N ALA A 98 -12.18 20.61 -18.83
CA ALA A 98 -11.05 19.76 -18.48
C ALA A 98 -9.99 20.49 -17.64
N ILE A 99 -9.58 21.68 -18.07
CA ILE A 99 -8.56 22.46 -17.36
C ILE A 99 -9.10 23.00 -16.04
N GLU A 100 -10.36 23.46 -16.01
CA GLU A 100 -10.98 23.95 -14.77
C GLU A 100 -11.09 22.83 -13.72
N TYR A 101 -11.47 21.62 -14.16
CA TYR A 101 -11.56 20.45 -13.29
C TYR A 101 -10.20 20.08 -12.68
N LEU A 102 -9.15 20.05 -13.50
CA LEU A 102 -7.79 19.75 -13.03
C LEU A 102 -7.27 20.80 -12.06
N VAL A 103 -7.51 22.09 -12.33
CA VAL A 103 -7.09 23.19 -11.45
C VAL A 103 -7.82 23.11 -10.11
N LYS A 104 -9.14 22.89 -10.13
CA LYS A 104 -9.93 22.72 -8.90
C LYS A 104 -9.43 21.55 -8.07
N ALA A 105 -9.15 20.40 -8.69
CA ALA A 105 -8.59 19.24 -8.00
C ALA A 105 -7.21 19.56 -7.40
N GLY A 106 -6.31 20.17 -8.17
CA GLY A 106 -4.97 20.54 -7.69
C GLY A 106 -5.01 21.52 -6.51
N GLN A 107 -5.91 22.49 -6.55
CA GLN A 107 -6.12 23.45 -5.45
C GLN A 107 -6.79 22.80 -4.23
N GLN A 108 -7.81 21.98 -4.44
CA GLN A 108 -8.55 21.29 -3.38
C GLN A 108 -7.66 20.34 -2.59
N TYR A 109 -6.84 19.56 -3.29
CA TYR A 109 -6.00 18.53 -2.67
C TYR A 109 -4.59 19.03 -2.31
N GLY A 110 -4.19 20.21 -2.79
CA GLY A 110 -2.87 20.78 -2.54
C GLY A 110 -1.72 19.92 -3.08
N THR A 111 -1.94 19.15 -4.14
CA THR A 111 -0.96 18.20 -4.69
C THR A 111 -0.02 18.86 -5.69
N ASP A 112 1.18 18.31 -5.85
CA ASP A 112 2.16 18.82 -6.82
C ASP A 112 1.85 18.34 -8.26
N LEU A 113 1.12 17.23 -8.39
CA LEU A 113 0.69 16.64 -9.65
C LEU A 113 -0.80 16.26 -9.60
N VAL A 114 -1.51 16.55 -10.68
CA VAL A 114 -2.87 16.06 -10.95
C VAL A 114 -2.85 15.28 -12.26
N ILE A 115 -3.34 14.04 -12.23
CA ILE A 115 -3.47 13.17 -13.38
C ILE A 115 -4.95 13.11 -13.77
N GLY A 116 -5.28 13.69 -14.92
CA GLY A 116 -6.61 13.56 -15.52
C GLY A 116 -6.85 12.17 -16.07
N ASN A 117 -8.11 11.83 -16.32
CA ASN A 117 -8.46 10.63 -17.08
C ASN A 117 -8.58 10.96 -18.57
N MET A 118 -8.62 9.92 -19.40
CA MET A 118 -8.69 10.04 -20.85
C MET A 118 -9.77 9.15 -21.46
N LEU A 119 -10.22 9.51 -22.65
CA LEU A 119 -11.09 8.74 -23.53
C LEU A 119 -10.39 8.55 -24.87
N TYR A 120 -10.31 7.31 -25.36
CA TYR A 120 -9.80 7.04 -26.70
C TYR A 120 -10.91 7.27 -27.72
N VAL A 121 -10.61 8.00 -28.79
CA VAL A 121 -11.56 8.27 -29.86
C VAL A 121 -10.92 8.03 -31.23
N ASP A 122 -11.71 7.67 -32.24
CA ASP A 122 -11.24 7.62 -33.63
C ASP A 122 -11.10 9.02 -34.25
N ALA A 123 -10.64 9.08 -35.50
CA ALA A 123 -10.45 10.34 -36.23
C ALA A 123 -11.76 11.14 -36.42
N GLU A 124 -12.90 10.46 -36.35
CA GLU A 124 -14.24 11.04 -36.40
C GLU A 124 -14.80 11.39 -35.01
N ASN A 125 -13.98 11.27 -33.95
CA ASN A 125 -14.30 11.53 -32.55
C ASN A 125 -15.35 10.58 -31.93
N HIS A 126 -15.47 9.35 -32.44
CA HIS A 126 -16.26 8.31 -31.82
C HIS A 126 -15.45 7.57 -30.73
N PRO A 127 -16.04 7.29 -29.56
CA PRO A 127 -15.38 6.53 -28.50
C PRO A 127 -14.93 5.14 -28.96
N MET A 128 -13.69 4.78 -28.62
CA MET A 128 -13.15 3.44 -28.81
C MET A 128 -13.39 2.58 -27.56
N ALA A 129 -13.53 1.26 -27.76
CA ALA A 129 -13.85 0.33 -26.69
C ALA A 129 -12.69 0.04 -25.72
N GLU A 130 -11.43 0.11 -26.19
CA GLU A 130 -10.25 -0.18 -25.39
C GLU A 130 -9.10 0.77 -25.76
N PRO A 131 -8.24 1.18 -24.81
CA PRO A 131 -8.32 0.86 -23.39
C PRO A 131 -9.45 1.63 -22.68
N ASP A 132 -10.21 0.92 -21.84
CA ASP A 132 -11.32 1.51 -21.08
C ASP A 132 -10.86 2.04 -19.71
N PHE A 133 -10.99 3.35 -19.52
CA PHE A 133 -10.68 4.00 -18.24
C PHE A 133 -11.93 4.36 -17.43
N THR A 134 -13.11 3.89 -17.84
CA THR A 134 -14.30 4.02 -17.02
C THR A 134 -14.12 3.27 -15.70
N GLY A 135 -14.67 3.83 -14.62
CA GLY A 135 -14.51 3.32 -13.26
C GLY A 135 -13.26 3.81 -12.52
N PHE A 136 -12.34 4.53 -13.17
CA PHE A 136 -11.36 5.34 -12.43
C PHE A 136 -12.11 6.39 -11.62
N THR A 137 -11.62 6.69 -10.41
CA THR A 137 -12.26 7.62 -9.47
C THR A 137 -11.25 8.60 -8.92
N ASP A 138 -11.75 9.77 -8.52
CA ASP A 138 -10.96 10.83 -7.93
C ASP A 138 -10.37 10.37 -6.59
N THR A 139 -9.05 10.24 -6.54
CA THR A 139 -8.31 9.75 -5.39
C THR A 139 -7.02 10.54 -5.22
N VAL A 140 -6.59 10.77 -4.00
CA VAL A 140 -5.23 11.27 -3.71
C VAL A 140 -4.38 10.08 -3.29
N ARG A 141 -3.25 9.90 -3.96
CA ARG A 141 -2.33 8.78 -3.76
C ARG A 141 -0.96 9.29 -3.38
N THR A 142 -0.30 8.61 -2.46
CA THR A 142 1.15 8.69 -2.31
C THR A 142 1.84 8.13 -3.55
N VAL A 143 3.10 8.46 -3.76
CA VAL A 143 3.88 7.90 -4.88
C VAL A 143 3.95 6.38 -4.83
N ASP A 144 4.01 5.79 -3.64
CA ASP A 144 4.02 4.32 -3.51
C ASP A 144 2.68 3.71 -3.95
N GLU A 145 1.55 4.32 -3.56
CA GLU A 145 0.21 3.89 -4.02
C GLU A 145 0.00 4.08 -5.53
N VAL A 146 0.61 5.12 -6.13
CA VAL A 146 0.66 5.28 -7.59
C VAL A 146 1.35 4.08 -8.24
N TRP A 147 2.51 3.67 -7.70
CA TRP A 147 3.23 2.51 -8.23
C TRP A 147 2.47 1.20 -8.02
N GLU A 148 1.85 0.98 -6.85
CA GLU A 148 0.96 -0.16 -6.62
C GLU A 148 -0.14 -0.25 -7.67
N HIS A 149 -0.83 0.87 -7.91
CA HIS A 149 -1.90 0.90 -8.91
C HIS A 149 -1.34 0.68 -10.32
N TYR A 150 -0.24 1.35 -10.68
CA TYR A 150 0.42 1.16 -11.98
C TYR A 150 0.75 -0.31 -12.28
N PHE A 151 1.29 -1.05 -11.31
CA PHE A 151 1.63 -2.46 -11.50
C PHE A 151 0.41 -3.39 -11.50
N ALA A 152 -0.70 -2.97 -10.91
CA ALA A 152 -1.98 -3.69 -10.94
C ALA A 152 -2.76 -3.47 -12.26
N LEU A 153 -2.48 -2.39 -13.00
CA LEU A 153 -3.11 -2.11 -14.29
C LEU A 153 -2.53 -3.01 -15.39
N ASP A 154 -3.39 -3.41 -16.33
CA ASP A 154 -2.99 -4.16 -17.53
C ASP A 154 -2.64 -3.19 -18.69
N ASN A 155 -3.42 -3.19 -19.78
CA ASN A 155 -3.28 -2.25 -20.90
C ASN A 155 -3.53 -0.77 -20.55
N ARG A 156 -3.97 -0.47 -19.31
CA ARG A 156 -4.32 0.88 -18.81
C ARG A 156 -3.16 1.64 -18.16
N LYS A 157 -1.94 1.09 -18.20
CA LYS A 157 -0.72 1.73 -17.65
C LYS A 157 -0.43 3.11 -18.23
N VAL A 158 -0.88 3.36 -19.46
CA VAL A 158 -0.77 4.65 -20.16
C VAL A 158 -1.26 5.82 -19.29
N TYR A 159 -2.28 5.62 -18.46
CA TYR A 159 -2.80 6.60 -17.50
C TYR A 159 -1.71 7.31 -16.67
N TYR A 160 -0.68 6.56 -16.25
CA TYR A 160 0.39 7.08 -15.39
C TYR A 160 1.62 7.59 -16.12
N VAL A 161 1.90 7.05 -17.32
CA VAL A 161 3.19 7.26 -17.98
C VAL A 161 3.18 8.36 -19.02
N VAL A 162 2.02 8.70 -19.58
CA VAL A 162 1.93 9.79 -20.56
C VAL A 162 2.03 11.15 -19.88
N VAL A 163 2.56 12.13 -20.61
CA VAL A 163 2.77 13.48 -20.07
C VAL A 163 1.61 14.42 -20.34
N TRP A 164 0.88 14.17 -21.43
CA TRP A 164 -0.39 14.79 -21.76
C TRP A 164 -1.48 14.27 -20.81
N ASN A 165 -2.55 15.04 -20.58
CA ASN A 165 -3.62 14.83 -19.58
C ASN A 165 -3.32 15.19 -18.12
N LYS A 166 -2.17 15.82 -17.83
CA LYS A 166 -1.72 16.09 -16.45
C LYS A 166 -1.52 17.58 -16.21
N LEU A 167 -1.87 18.01 -15.00
CA LEU A 167 -1.57 19.35 -14.50
C LEU A 167 -0.42 19.26 -13.50
N TYR A 168 0.65 19.99 -13.77
CA TYR A 168 1.89 19.98 -13.00
C TYR A 168 2.07 21.33 -12.32
N LYS A 169 2.52 21.36 -11.07
CA LYS A 169 2.95 22.59 -10.42
C LYS A 169 4.20 23.14 -11.11
N ARG A 170 4.19 24.41 -11.54
CA ARG A 170 5.31 25.00 -12.32
C ARG A 170 6.66 24.89 -11.62
N ALA A 171 6.69 25.00 -10.29
CA ALA A 171 7.93 24.94 -9.50
C ALA A 171 8.77 23.66 -9.72
N MET A 172 8.16 22.55 -10.18
CA MET A 172 8.94 21.35 -10.55
C MET A 172 9.94 21.62 -11.68
N PHE A 173 9.57 22.52 -12.59
CA PHE A 173 10.33 22.85 -13.79
C PHE A 173 11.38 23.92 -13.55
N ASP A 174 11.74 24.23 -12.30
CA ASP A 174 12.97 24.98 -12.04
C ASP A 174 14.20 24.10 -12.32
N THR A 175 14.06 22.77 -12.20
CA THR A 175 15.15 21.80 -12.43
C THR A 175 14.78 20.65 -13.37
N LEU A 176 13.49 20.37 -13.55
CA LEU A 176 13.04 19.24 -14.36
C LEU A 176 12.95 19.65 -15.85
N ARG A 177 13.52 18.84 -16.75
CA ARG A 177 13.44 19.00 -18.21
C ARG A 177 13.28 17.63 -18.88
N PHE A 178 12.68 17.62 -20.07
CA PHE A 178 12.62 16.45 -20.94
C PHE A 178 14.02 16.12 -21.48
N ARG A 179 14.31 14.83 -21.65
CA ARG A 179 15.61 14.36 -22.18
C ARG A 179 15.55 14.31 -23.71
N ASP A 180 16.37 15.12 -24.36
CA ASP A 180 16.41 15.18 -25.83
C ASP A 180 16.80 13.84 -26.47
N GLY A 181 16.22 13.55 -27.64
CA GLY A 181 16.58 12.39 -28.46
C GLY A 181 16.15 11.03 -27.90
N LYS A 182 15.21 11.00 -26.95
CA LYS A 182 14.54 9.78 -26.48
C LYS A 182 13.17 9.66 -27.18
N ARG A 183 12.79 8.44 -27.58
CA ARG A 183 11.48 8.11 -28.17
C ARG A 183 10.47 7.62 -27.13
N TYR A 184 10.94 7.10 -26.00
CA TYR A 184 10.14 6.81 -24.81
C TYR A 184 10.40 7.86 -23.73
N GLU A 185 10.52 9.13 -24.10
CA GLU A 185 10.86 10.23 -23.18
C GLU A 185 9.92 10.31 -21.98
N ASP A 186 8.64 10.04 -22.19
CA ASP A 186 7.59 10.08 -21.17
C ASP A 186 7.87 9.10 -20.02
N GLN A 187 8.43 7.91 -20.31
CA GLN A 187 8.76 6.90 -19.29
C GLN A 187 9.88 7.36 -18.35
N PHE A 188 10.86 8.08 -18.88
CA PHE A 188 11.94 8.67 -18.08
C PHE A 188 11.42 9.88 -17.31
N PHE A 189 10.67 10.74 -18.00
CA PHE A 189 10.17 11.98 -17.46
C PHE A 189 9.22 11.73 -16.28
N MET A 190 8.26 10.80 -16.41
CA MET A 190 7.32 10.52 -15.33
C MET A 190 7.97 9.91 -14.09
N LEU A 191 9.05 9.11 -14.24
CA LEU A 191 9.83 8.69 -13.08
C LEU A 191 10.45 9.91 -12.37
N ASP A 192 11.00 10.86 -13.12
CA ASP A 192 11.62 12.06 -12.57
C ASP A 192 10.60 13.03 -11.94
N VAL A 193 9.37 13.09 -12.46
CA VAL A 193 8.24 13.79 -11.84
C VAL A 193 7.86 13.11 -10.53
N LEU A 194 7.57 11.80 -10.55
CA LEU A 194 7.09 11.06 -9.38
C LEU A 194 8.11 11.07 -8.23
N ARG A 195 9.42 11.16 -8.52
CA ARG A 195 10.47 11.35 -7.50
C ARG A 195 10.33 12.64 -6.70
N ARG A 196 9.67 13.66 -7.26
CA ARG A 196 9.51 15.00 -6.65
C ARG A 196 8.14 15.18 -5.99
N CYS A 197 7.18 14.31 -6.27
CA CYS A 197 5.86 14.36 -5.66
C CYS A 197 5.85 13.68 -4.29
N GLN A 198 5.06 14.20 -3.36
CA GLN A 198 4.66 13.46 -2.15
C GLN A 198 3.32 12.76 -2.36
N THR A 199 2.36 13.51 -2.89
CA THR A 199 1.02 13.04 -3.23
C THR A 199 0.66 13.46 -4.66
N VAL A 200 -0.22 12.67 -5.27
CA VAL A 200 -0.71 12.82 -6.63
C VAL A 200 -2.23 12.69 -6.61
N ALA A 201 -2.94 13.66 -7.16
CA ALA A 201 -4.37 13.53 -7.38
C ALA A 201 -4.59 12.75 -8.69
N CYS A 202 -5.24 11.59 -8.62
CA CYS A 202 -5.60 10.75 -9.75
C CYS A 202 -7.11 10.88 -9.97
N LEU A 203 -7.52 11.44 -11.11
CA LEU A 203 -8.92 11.73 -11.39
C LEU A 203 -9.57 10.65 -12.25
N GLY A 204 -10.87 10.44 -12.04
CA GLY A 204 -11.74 9.61 -12.85
C GLY A 204 -12.35 10.35 -14.04
N TYR A 205 -12.43 11.69 -13.97
CA TYR A 205 -13.01 12.52 -15.02
C TYR A 205 -12.21 12.46 -16.33
N GLN A 206 -12.86 12.00 -17.42
CA GLN A 206 -12.28 11.82 -18.75
C GLN A 206 -12.26 13.13 -19.54
N GLY A 207 -11.50 14.11 -19.05
CA GLY A 207 -11.39 15.43 -19.68
C GLY A 207 -10.49 15.51 -20.92
N TYR A 208 -9.73 14.45 -21.22
CA TYR A 208 -8.80 14.41 -22.35
C TYR A 208 -9.24 13.37 -23.38
N ARG A 209 -9.38 13.75 -24.65
CA ARG A 209 -9.72 12.84 -25.76
C ARG A 209 -8.49 12.57 -26.59
N TYR A 210 -7.99 11.33 -26.49
CA TYR A 210 -6.85 10.85 -27.25
C TYR A 210 -7.32 10.34 -28.62
N VAL A 211 -6.96 11.06 -29.69
CA VAL A 211 -7.44 10.81 -31.04
C VAL A 211 -6.52 9.82 -31.76
N GLN A 212 -7.05 8.66 -32.14
CA GLN A 212 -6.32 7.68 -32.95
C GLN A 212 -6.60 7.86 -34.44
N HIS A 213 -5.55 8.06 -35.21
CA HIS A 213 -5.58 8.12 -36.66
C HIS A 213 -4.42 7.35 -37.30
N SER A 214 -4.47 7.16 -38.62
CA SER A 214 -3.49 6.37 -39.38
C SER A 214 -2.06 6.90 -39.29
N ALA A 215 -1.90 8.21 -39.03
CA ALA A 215 -0.61 8.86 -38.84
C ALA A 215 -0.11 8.85 -37.38
N SER A 216 -0.89 8.37 -36.41
CA SER A 216 -0.47 8.35 -35.01
C SER A 216 0.79 7.50 -34.83
N THR A 217 1.75 8.00 -34.04
CA THR A 217 3.06 7.35 -33.82
C THR A 217 2.95 5.88 -33.41
N MET A 218 1.90 5.54 -32.65
CA MET A 218 1.60 4.17 -32.21
C MET A 218 1.03 3.27 -33.32
N ALA A 219 0.29 3.81 -34.29
CA ALA A 219 -0.26 3.07 -35.43
C ALA A 219 0.81 2.76 -36.49
N VAL A 220 1.79 3.65 -36.65
CA VAL A 220 2.92 3.49 -37.58
C VAL A 220 4.01 2.54 -37.02
N ALA A 221 4.00 2.27 -35.71
CA ALA A 221 4.99 1.43 -35.03
C ALA A 221 4.84 -0.09 -35.28
N GLY A 222 3.88 -0.52 -36.11
CA GLY A 222 3.65 -1.93 -36.48
C GLY A 222 4.82 -2.64 -37.17
N ALA A 223 5.93 -1.94 -37.44
CA ALA A 223 7.18 -2.53 -37.89
C ALA A 223 8.39 -1.73 -37.37
N ALA A 224 8.79 -1.88 -36.10
CA ALA A 224 9.96 -1.18 -35.58
C ALA A 224 10.81 -2.03 -34.62
N ARG A 225 12.12 -2.07 -34.90
CA ARG A 225 13.19 -2.62 -34.06
C ARG A 225 13.04 -2.14 -32.61
N ASN A 226 13.30 -3.01 -31.64
CA ASN A 226 13.35 -2.60 -30.23
C ASN A 226 14.45 -1.55 -30.04
N TYR A 227 14.11 -0.45 -29.35
CA TYR A 227 15.08 0.57 -28.97
C TYR A 227 15.75 0.21 -27.64
N LEU A 228 17.04 0.50 -27.51
CA LEU A 228 17.78 0.33 -26.25
C LEU A 228 17.23 1.19 -25.09
N GLU A 229 16.32 2.10 -25.37
CA GLU A 229 15.64 2.93 -24.37
C GLU A 229 14.73 2.13 -23.44
N ARG A 230 14.12 1.04 -23.92
CA ARG A 230 13.28 0.18 -23.09
C ARG A 230 14.05 -0.45 -21.91
N PRO A 231 15.14 -1.18 -22.14
CA PRO A 231 15.93 -1.71 -21.04
C PRO A 231 16.58 -0.61 -20.21
N GLU A 232 16.85 0.56 -20.78
CA GLU A 232 17.39 1.71 -20.07
C GLU A 232 16.42 2.29 -19.03
N TYR A 233 15.16 2.60 -19.40
CA TYR A 233 14.21 3.11 -18.40
C TYR A 233 13.87 2.04 -17.35
N LEU A 234 13.76 0.76 -17.74
CA LEU A 234 13.54 -0.33 -16.79
C LEU A 234 14.67 -0.45 -15.76
N LEU A 235 15.91 -0.21 -16.17
CA LEU A 235 17.05 -0.17 -15.26
C LEU A 235 17.00 1.03 -14.31
N GLU A 236 16.60 2.21 -14.79
CA GLU A 236 16.42 3.39 -13.91
C GLU A 236 15.31 3.17 -12.89
N TRP A 237 14.19 2.58 -13.32
CA TRP A 237 13.09 2.22 -12.44
C TRP A 237 13.52 1.16 -11.42
N SER A 238 14.26 0.14 -11.85
CA SER A 238 14.81 -0.89 -10.97
C SER A 238 15.71 -0.29 -9.88
N ARG A 239 16.61 0.64 -10.24
CA ARG A 239 17.46 1.35 -9.27
C ARG A 239 16.62 2.17 -8.29
N TYR A 240 15.64 2.90 -8.79
CA TYR A 240 14.72 3.67 -7.95
C TYR A 240 14.04 2.79 -6.89
N PHE A 241 13.46 1.65 -7.28
CA PHE A 241 12.84 0.73 -6.32
C PHE A 241 13.85 0.09 -5.37
N ALA A 242 15.07 -0.19 -5.82
CA ALA A 242 16.14 -0.70 -4.96
C ALA A 242 16.53 0.32 -3.88
N GLU A 243 16.57 1.60 -4.22
CA GLU A 243 16.86 2.70 -3.29
C GLU A 243 15.73 2.93 -2.28
N LYS A 244 14.47 2.73 -2.71
CA LYS A 244 13.28 2.81 -1.86
C LYS A 244 13.05 1.58 -0.98
N GLY A 245 13.90 0.56 -1.06
CA GLY A 245 13.78 -0.67 -0.27
C GLY A 245 12.81 -1.71 -0.85
N ASN A 246 12.25 -1.46 -2.03
CA ASN A 246 11.35 -2.39 -2.70
C ASN A 246 12.11 -3.36 -3.61
N TYR A 247 12.80 -4.31 -2.96
CA TYR A 247 13.75 -5.19 -3.65
C TYR A 247 13.09 -6.18 -4.61
N LEU A 248 11.84 -6.59 -4.35
CA LEU A 248 11.10 -7.49 -5.22
C LEU A 248 10.77 -6.83 -6.56
N ARG A 249 10.24 -5.59 -6.54
CA ARG A 249 9.98 -4.82 -7.76
C ARG A 249 11.25 -4.47 -8.50
N ALA A 250 12.28 -4.07 -7.77
CA ALA A 250 13.59 -3.79 -8.34
C ALA A 250 14.15 -4.99 -9.10
N GLU A 251 14.09 -6.19 -8.49
CA GLU A 251 14.52 -7.43 -9.12
C GLU A 251 13.65 -7.81 -10.34
N GLY A 252 12.33 -7.64 -10.26
CA GLY A 252 11.41 -7.86 -11.38
C GLY A 252 11.73 -7.01 -12.61
N LEU A 253 11.81 -5.69 -12.44
CA LEU A 253 12.14 -4.74 -13.52
C LEU A 253 13.55 -4.98 -14.10
N LEU A 254 14.50 -5.37 -13.25
CA LEU A 254 15.84 -5.75 -13.70
C LEU A 254 15.80 -6.99 -14.59
N ASN A 255 14.99 -7.99 -14.25
CA ASN A 255 14.81 -9.18 -15.07
C ASN A 255 14.15 -8.84 -16.41
N ASP A 256 13.15 -7.97 -16.43
CA ASP A 256 12.52 -7.50 -17.67
C ASP A 256 13.53 -6.78 -18.59
N ALA A 257 14.40 -5.95 -18.01
CA ALA A 257 15.48 -5.29 -18.76
C ALA A 257 16.47 -6.31 -19.35
N ILE A 258 16.85 -7.33 -18.58
CA ILE A 258 17.75 -8.39 -19.03
C ILE A 258 17.12 -9.25 -20.12
N GLU A 259 15.85 -9.62 -19.96
CA GLU A 259 15.09 -10.36 -20.98
C GLU A 259 15.03 -9.57 -22.28
N ASN A 260 14.75 -8.26 -22.22
CA ASN A 260 14.76 -7.41 -23.40
C ASN A 260 16.16 -7.37 -24.05
N LEU A 261 17.23 -7.16 -23.28
CA LEU A 261 18.61 -7.14 -23.78
C LEU A 261 19.07 -8.50 -24.33
N SER A 262 18.45 -9.60 -23.91
CA SER A 262 18.80 -10.94 -24.38
C SER A 262 18.39 -11.20 -25.83
N GLN A 263 17.34 -10.51 -26.30
CA GLN A 263 16.86 -10.54 -27.67
C GLN A 263 17.68 -9.59 -28.55
N LYS A 264 19.00 -9.83 -28.62
CA LYS A 264 19.97 -8.93 -29.23
C LYS A 264 19.63 -8.57 -30.68
N GLU A 265 19.07 -9.52 -31.42
CA GLU A 265 18.60 -9.42 -32.79
C GLU A 265 17.51 -8.37 -33.01
N ASN A 266 16.78 -7.99 -31.95
CA ASN A 266 15.73 -6.99 -32.03
C ASN A 266 16.25 -5.55 -32.01
N PHE A 267 17.54 -5.33 -31.70
CA PHE A 267 18.14 -3.99 -31.64
C PHE A 267 18.93 -3.65 -32.91
N ASP A 268 18.87 -2.39 -33.33
CA ASP A 268 19.79 -1.85 -34.34
C ASP A 268 21.16 -1.57 -33.72
N LEU A 269 22.08 -2.53 -33.90
CA LEU A 269 23.47 -2.43 -33.44
C LEU A 269 24.45 -2.18 -34.59
N SER A 270 23.99 -1.54 -35.68
CA SER A 270 24.80 -1.27 -36.88
C SER A 270 25.94 -0.26 -36.64
N THR A 271 25.84 0.57 -35.61
CA THR A 271 26.86 1.59 -35.29
C THR A 271 27.63 1.24 -34.02
N GLN A 272 28.91 1.63 -33.95
CA GLN A 272 29.74 1.46 -32.75
C GLN A 272 29.11 2.11 -31.51
N ARG A 273 28.42 3.26 -31.68
CA ARG A 273 27.72 3.94 -30.59
C ARG A 273 26.59 3.07 -29.99
N GLN A 274 25.78 2.43 -30.83
CA GLN A 274 24.70 1.55 -30.37
C GLN A 274 25.24 0.26 -29.74
N GLN A 275 26.33 -0.29 -30.29
CA GLN A 275 27.02 -1.43 -29.69
C GLN A 275 27.56 -1.10 -28.29
N ALA A 276 28.25 0.04 -28.15
CA ALA A 276 28.76 0.51 -26.86
C ALA A 276 27.64 0.68 -25.83
N ARG A 277 26.53 1.33 -26.23
CA ARG A 277 25.35 1.53 -25.37
C ARG A 277 24.72 0.20 -24.94
N TYR A 278 24.63 -0.78 -25.84
CA TYR A 278 24.14 -2.13 -25.49
C TYR A 278 25.04 -2.80 -24.44
N HIS A 279 26.37 -2.70 -24.60
CA HIS A 279 27.32 -3.25 -23.64
C HIS A 279 27.26 -2.53 -22.28
N GLU A 280 27.09 -1.21 -22.27
CA GLU A 280 26.92 -0.40 -21.05
C GLU A 280 25.64 -0.79 -20.29
N LEU A 281 24.53 -0.99 -20.99
CA LEU A 281 23.27 -1.43 -20.37
C LEU A 281 23.40 -2.82 -19.74
N ARG A 282 24.06 -3.76 -20.44
CA ARG A 282 24.37 -5.09 -19.86
C ARG A 282 25.22 -4.98 -18.61
N HIS A 283 26.25 -4.14 -18.63
CA HIS A 283 27.07 -3.91 -17.44
C HIS A 283 26.26 -3.28 -16.31
N SER A 284 25.36 -2.35 -16.64
CA SER A 284 24.46 -1.72 -15.68
C SER A 284 23.54 -2.74 -15.00
N CYS A 285 23.03 -3.74 -15.72
CA CYS A 285 22.25 -4.82 -15.09
C CYS A 285 23.04 -5.54 -13.98
N ALA A 286 24.32 -5.84 -14.23
CA ALA A 286 25.19 -6.47 -13.23
C ALA A 286 25.45 -5.53 -12.04
N GLU A 287 25.57 -4.22 -12.25
CA GLU A 287 25.69 -3.24 -11.17
C GLU A 287 24.44 -3.16 -10.30
N VAL A 288 23.25 -3.23 -10.89
CA VAL A 288 22.00 -3.24 -10.10
C VAL A 288 21.91 -4.52 -9.26
N TYR A 289 22.32 -5.67 -9.78
CA TYR A 289 22.40 -6.89 -8.95
C TYR A 289 23.41 -6.77 -7.80
N ARG A 290 24.55 -6.11 -8.00
CA ARG A 290 25.49 -5.81 -6.91
C ARG A 290 24.90 -4.84 -5.88
N LEU A 291 24.14 -3.83 -6.34
CA LEU A 291 23.39 -2.94 -5.46
C LEU A 291 22.36 -3.71 -4.62
N LEU A 292 21.55 -4.56 -5.25
CA LEU A 292 20.58 -5.41 -4.56
C LEU A 292 21.26 -6.34 -3.55
N SER A 293 22.40 -6.94 -3.90
CA SER A 293 23.17 -7.76 -2.96
C SER A 293 23.59 -6.98 -1.72
N ARG A 294 24.15 -5.77 -1.89
CA ARG A 294 24.54 -4.89 -0.78
C ARG A 294 23.36 -4.48 0.10
N ARG A 295 22.19 -4.23 -0.50
CA ARG A 295 20.98 -3.80 0.22
C ARG A 295 20.27 -4.94 0.94
N THR A 296 20.26 -6.15 0.38
CA THR A 296 19.50 -7.29 0.95
C THR A 296 20.37 -8.34 1.64
N GLY A 297 21.70 -8.24 1.58
CA GLY A 297 22.62 -9.27 2.08
C GLY A 297 22.57 -10.61 1.32
N ARG A 298 21.95 -10.66 0.13
CA ARG A 298 21.76 -11.89 -0.64
C ARG A 298 22.97 -12.12 -1.56
N GLU A 299 23.83 -13.08 -1.20
CA GLU A 299 25.01 -13.47 -2.02
C GLU A 299 24.62 -14.03 -3.40
N SER A 300 23.43 -14.63 -3.51
CA SER A 300 22.89 -15.13 -4.78
C SER A 300 22.78 -14.05 -5.86
N MET A 301 22.70 -12.77 -5.48
CA MET A 301 22.70 -11.64 -6.42
C MET A 301 24.09 -11.35 -6.99
N LEU A 302 25.18 -11.61 -6.26
CA LEU A 302 26.54 -11.50 -6.78
C LEU A 302 26.81 -12.58 -7.82
N LEU A 303 26.32 -13.80 -7.60
CA LEU A 303 26.39 -14.87 -8.60
C LEU A 303 25.68 -14.44 -9.90
N ARG A 304 24.47 -13.89 -9.80
CA ARG A 304 23.73 -13.38 -10.97
C ARG A 304 24.47 -12.25 -11.69
N ALA A 305 25.08 -11.31 -10.96
CA ALA A 305 25.93 -10.28 -11.54
C ALA A 305 27.11 -10.90 -12.31
N GLY A 306 27.78 -11.92 -11.73
CA GLY A 306 28.86 -12.66 -12.39
C GLY A 306 28.41 -13.38 -13.68
N LEU A 307 27.24 -14.03 -13.65
CA LEU A 307 26.69 -14.72 -14.82
C LEU A 307 26.37 -13.76 -15.98
N ILE A 308 25.90 -12.53 -15.70
CA ILE A 308 25.64 -11.52 -16.74
C ILE A 308 26.93 -11.10 -17.47
N HIS A 309 28.07 -11.04 -16.74
CA HIS A 309 29.38 -10.76 -17.31
C HIS A 309 29.87 -11.88 -18.22
N LEU A 310 29.61 -13.14 -17.87
CA LEU A 310 29.91 -14.30 -18.72
C LEU A 310 29.03 -14.34 -19.99
N GLY A 311 27.82 -13.80 -19.93
CA GLY A 311 26.92 -13.68 -21.08
C GLY A 311 25.45 -13.78 -20.70
N LEU A 312 24.58 -13.01 -21.35
CA LEU A 312 23.12 -13.14 -21.14
C LEU A 312 22.59 -14.55 -21.44
N PRO A 313 23.08 -15.29 -22.47
CA PRO A 313 22.66 -16.68 -22.68
C PRO A 313 23.01 -17.60 -21.50
N VAL A 314 24.17 -17.41 -20.87
CA VAL A 314 24.61 -18.18 -19.68
C VAL A 314 23.71 -17.88 -18.49
N TYR A 315 23.43 -16.59 -18.26
CA TYR A 315 22.51 -16.15 -17.21
C TYR A 315 21.08 -16.71 -17.41
N LEU A 316 20.55 -16.67 -18.64
CA LEU A 316 19.22 -17.21 -18.93
C LEU A 316 19.16 -18.74 -18.79
N ALA A 317 20.23 -19.46 -19.15
CA ALA A 317 20.32 -20.91 -18.91
C ALA A 317 20.22 -21.23 -17.41
N PHE A 318 20.96 -20.49 -16.57
CA PHE A 318 20.86 -20.59 -15.11
C PHE A 318 19.45 -20.33 -14.58
N LEU A 319 18.72 -19.34 -15.12
CA LEU A 319 17.33 -19.09 -14.72
C LEU A 319 16.38 -20.23 -15.12
N ARG A 320 16.57 -20.83 -16.30
CA ARG A 320 15.75 -21.96 -16.79
C ARG A 320 15.94 -23.20 -15.91
N GLU A 321 17.17 -23.51 -15.51
CA GLU A 321 17.50 -24.67 -14.66
C GLU A 321 16.96 -24.54 -13.22
N ARG A 322 16.89 -23.32 -12.68
CA ARG A 322 16.21 -23.07 -11.39
C ARG A 322 14.68 -23.15 -11.50
N ARG A 323 14.09 -22.76 -12.63
CA ARG A 323 12.64 -22.90 -12.85
C ARG A 323 12.21 -24.37 -12.99
N SER A 324 13.09 -25.28 -13.43
CA SER A 324 12.81 -26.73 -13.46
C SER A 324 12.93 -27.45 -12.11
N SER A 325 13.50 -26.80 -11.08
CA SER A 325 13.69 -27.36 -9.73
C SER A 325 12.81 -26.71 -8.65
N ALA A 326 12.09 -25.64 -8.99
CA ALA A 326 11.08 -25.04 -8.12
C ALA A 326 9.71 -25.62 -8.46
N GLN A 327 8.96 -26.07 -7.45
CA GLN A 327 7.52 -26.28 -7.59
C GLN A 327 6.90 -25.02 -8.18
N THR A 328 6.01 -25.22 -9.16
CA THR A 328 5.28 -24.18 -9.86
C THR A 328 4.84 -23.08 -8.89
N PRO A 329 5.11 -21.79 -9.17
CA PRO A 329 4.44 -20.73 -8.44
C PRO A 329 2.92 -20.98 -8.52
N PRO A 330 2.12 -20.64 -7.49
CA PRO A 330 0.68 -20.66 -7.64
C PRO A 330 0.34 -19.87 -8.92
N ALA A 331 -0.56 -20.43 -9.73
CA ALA A 331 -1.00 -19.78 -10.96
C ALA A 331 -1.36 -18.33 -10.66
N ALA A 332 -0.94 -17.41 -11.54
CA ALA A 332 -1.44 -16.04 -11.49
C ALA A 332 -2.97 -16.11 -11.31
N PRO A 333 -3.55 -15.38 -10.32
CA PRO A 333 -4.97 -15.47 -10.06
C PRO A 333 -5.71 -15.24 -11.37
N GLN A 334 -6.57 -16.19 -11.75
CA GLN A 334 -7.49 -15.99 -12.86
C GLN A 334 -8.35 -14.77 -12.52
N TRP A 335 -8.06 -13.68 -13.21
CA TRP A 335 -8.73 -12.40 -13.05
C TRP A 335 -10.17 -12.55 -13.52
N ARG A 336 -11.08 -12.58 -12.56
CA ARG A 336 -12.49 -12.29 -12.84
C ARG A 336 -12.58 -10.83 -13.26
N THR A 337 -13.34 -10.57 -14.31
CA THR A 337 -13.74 -9.23 -14.77
C THR A 337 -14.11 -8.38 -13.55
N PRO A 338 -13.51 -7.18 -13.35
CA PRO A 338 -13.88 -6.34 -12.23
C PRO A 338 -15.34 -5.92 -12.39
N ALA A 339 -16.15 -6.23 -11.38
CA ALA A 339 -17.46 -5.60 -11.21
C ALA A 339 -17.27 -4.07 -11.10
N PRO A 340 -18.25 -3.26 -11.53
CA PRO A 340 -18.16 -1.79 -11.48
C PRO A 340 -17.70 -1.30 -10.10
N LEU A 341 -16.69 -0.43 -10.10
CA LEU A 341 -15.99 0.02 -8.89
C LEU A 341 -16.89 0.94 -8.06
N THR A 342 -17.25 0.46 -6.87
CA THR A 342 -17.74 1.30 -5.78
C THR A 342 -16.61 2.21 -5.29
N PRO A 343 -16.89 3.46 -4.86
CA PRO A 343 -15.88 4.36 -4.31
C PRO A 343 -15.10 3.67 -3.16
N VAL A 344 -13.79 3.91 -3.09
CA VAL A 344 -12.92 3.34 -2.04
C VAL A 344 -13.25 4.04 -0.72
N PRO A 345 -13.71 3.31 0.31
CA PRO A 345 -14.07 3.89 1.59
C PRO A 345 -12.83 4.39 2.34
N ALA A 346 -12.93 5.38 3.21
CA ALA A 346 -11.82 5.76 4.07
C ALA A 346 -11.51 4.67 5.12
N VAL A 347 -12.54 4.06 5.72
CA VAL A 347 -12.39 3.07 6.80
C VAL A 347 -13.03 1.73 6.41
N SER A 348 -12.28 0.65 6.53
CA SER A 348 -12.81 -0.72 6.49
C SER A 348 -13.07 -1.22 7.90
N ILE A 349 -14.34 -1.50 8.22
CA ILE A 349 -14.75 -2.05 9.50
C ILE A 349 -14.94 -3.55 9.34
N ILE A 350 -14.06 -4.33 9.95
CA ILE A 350 -14.05 -5.80 9.86
C ILE A 350 -14.79 -6.37 11.06
N ILE A 351 -15.86 -7.13 10.78
CA ILE A 351 -16.70 -7.78 11.78
C ILE A 351 -16.65 -9.29 11.57
N PRO A 352 -15.85 -10.04 12.34
CA PRO A 352 -15.88 -11.50 12.37
C PRO A 352 -17.21 -12.00 12.95
N VAL A 353 -17.90 -12.89 12.23
CA VAL A 353 -19.24 -13.38 12.61
C VAL A 353 -19.21 -14.91 12.81
N TYR A 354 -19.54 -15.36 14.02
CA TYR A 354 -19.71 -16.78 14.32
C TYR A 354 -20.55 -17.00 15.60
N LYS A 355 -21.71 -17.64 15.48
CA LYS A 355 -22.63 -17.97 16.58
C LYS A 355 -23.08 -16.77 17.43
N VAL A 356 -23.53 -15.72 16.74
CA VAL A 356 -23.89 -14.42 17.33
C VAL A 356 -25.23 -13.89 16.83
N GLU A 357 -26.15 -14.77 16.38
CA GLU A 357 -27.43 -14.37 15.79
C GLU A 357 -28.26 -13.41 16.69
N ARG A 358 -28.03 -13.43 18.01
CA ARG A 358 -28.71 -12.56 18.97
C ARG A 358 -28.17 -11.13 19.03
N TYR A 359 -26.92 -10.92 18.61
CA TYR A 359 -26.19 -9.67 18.83
C TYR A 359 -25.87 -8.94 17.52
N LEU A 360 -25.78 -9.69 16.42
CA LEU A 360 -25.30 -9.20 15.13
C LEU A 360 -26.03 -7.94 14.64
N ASP A 361 -27.36 -7.88 14.72
CA ASP A 361 -28.13 -6.72 14.26
C ASP A 361 -27.77 -5.45 15.03
N THR A 362 -27.56 -5.54 16.35
CA THR A 362 -27.18 -4.39 17.18
C THR A 362 -25.77 -3.92 16.84
N CYS A 363 -24.85 -4.87 16.65
CA CYS A 363 -23.47 -4.60 16.24
C CYS A 363 -23.43 -3.85 14.90
N VAL A 364 -24.04 -4.41 13.85
CA VAL A 364 -24.02 -3.85 12.50
C VAL A 364 -24.72 -2.50 12.45
N GLN A 365 -25.88 -2.36 13.11
CA GLN A 365 -26.60 -1.10 13.19
C GLN A 365 -25.73 0.01 13.83
N SER A 366 -25.03 -0.28 14.93
CA SER A 366 -24.16 0.71 15.60
C SER A 366 -23.00 1.22 14.72
N VAL A 367 -22.54 0.37 13.80
CA VAL A 367 -21.49 0.69 12.85
C VAL A 367 -22.05 1.52 11.70
N LEU A 368 -23.23 1.17 11.18
CA LEU A 368 -23.88 1.89 10.09
C LEU A 368 -24.40 3.27 10.50
N ASP A 369 -24.72 3.45 11.79
CA ASP A 369 -25.18 4.70 12.41
C ASP A 369 -24.04 5.65 12.83
N GLN A 370 -22.78 5.30 12.56
CA GLN A 370 -21.64 6.18 12.87
C GLN A 370 -21.78 7.54 12.18
N THR A 371 -21.41 8.61 12.87
CA THR A 371 -21.46 9.97 12.30
C THR A 371 -20.48 10.17 11.13
N PHE A 372 -19.45 9.32 11.03
CA PHE A 372 -18.55 9.23 9.89
C PHE A 372 -19.07 8.21 8.88
N GLN A 373 -19.40 8.67 7.67
CA GLN A 373 -20.16 7.88 6.69
C GLN A 373 -19.29 7.20 5.62
N ASP A 374 -18.02 7.61 5.48
CA ASP A 374 -17.10 7.07 4.47
C ASP A 374 -16.47 5.75 4.93
N ILE A 375 -17.33 4.74 5.10
CA ILE A 375 -16.99 3.43 5.65
C ILE A 375 -17.45 2.30 4.70
N GLU A 376 -16.72 1.19 4.70
CA GLU A 376 -17.27 -0.12 4.34
C GLU A 376 -17.33 -1.02 5.56
N VAL A 377 -18.30 -1.93 5.58
CA VAL A 377 -18.48 -2.93 6.63
C VAL A 377 -18.26 -4.31 6.01
N LEU A 378 -17.26 -5.03 6.48
CA LEU A 378 -16.92 -6.38 6.05
C LEU A 378 -17.42 -7.39 7.08
N LEU A 379 -18.59 -7.98 6.81
CA LEU A 379 -19.11 -9.09 7.61
C LEU A 379 -18.43 -10.38 7.16
N VAL A 380 -17.52 -10.90 7.99
CA VAL A 380 -16.79 -12.14 7.69
C VAL A 380 -17.45 -13.29 8.45
N ASP A 381 -18.40 -13.96 7.79
CA ASP A 381 -19.06 -15.15 8.32
C ASP A 381 -18.10 -16.35 8.31
N ASP A 382 -17.65 -16.73 9.49
CA ASP A 382 -16.71 -17.83 9.73
C ASP A 382 -17.41 -19.20 9.77
N GLY A 383 -18.32 -19.42 8.83
CA GLY A 383 -19.08 -20.66 8.67
C GLY A 383 -19.99 -20.93 9.86
N SER A 384 -20.74 -19.90 10.27
CA SER A 384 -21.65 -20.00 11.41
C SER A 384 -22.77 -21.02 11.15
N PRO A 385 -23.10 -21.91 12.10
CA PRO A 385 -24.14 -22.93 11.93
C PRO A 385 -25.55 -22.45 12.30
N ASP A 386 -25.69 -21.22 12.79
CA ASP A 386 -26.96 -20.57 13.13
C ASP A 386 -27.43 -19.67 11.97
N ARG A 387 -28.33 -18.72 12.24
CA ARG A 387 -28.88 -17.83 11.19
C ARG A 387 -27.95 -16.68 10.78
N CYS A 388 -26.74 -16.58 11.34
CA CYS A 388 -25.81 -15.51 11.00
C CYS A 388 -25.53 -15.37 9.49
N PRO A 389 -25.33 -16.45 8.70
CA PRO A 389 -25.09 -16.31 7.27
C PRO A 389 -26.25 -15.61 6.54
N GLU A 390 -27.48 -15.99 6.87
CA GLU A 390 -28.71 -15.40 6.32
C GLU A 390 -28.87 -13.93 6.74
N MET A 391 -28.52 -13.61 7.99
CA MET A 391 -28.55 -12.24 8.51
C MET A 391 -27.51 -11.36 7.83
N CYS A 392 -26.27 -11.85 7.64
CA CYS A 392 -25.22 -11.17 6.90
C CYS A 392 -25.69 -10.81 5.48
N ASP A 393 -26.27 -11.78 4.75
CA ASP A 393 -26.83 -11.57 3.42
C ASP A 393 -27.96 -10.53 3.40
N ALA A 394 -28.80 -10.49 4.44
CA ALA A 394 -29.85 -9.48 4.58
C ALA A 394 -29.28 -8.06 4.77
N TRP A 395 -28.19 -7.92 5.53
CA TRP A 395 -27.47 -6.65 5.69
C TRP A 395 -26.82 -6.18 4.39
N ALA A 396 -26.13 -7.06 3.67
CA ALA A 396 -25.54 -6.71 2.36
C ALA A 396 -26.59 -6.28 1.32
N LYS A 397 -27.82 -6.80 1.40
CA LYS A 397 -28.93 -6.40 0.52
C LYS A 397 -29.52 -5.06 0.91
N SER A 398 -29.50 -4.69 2.19
CA SER A 398 -30.15 -3.49 2.71
C SER A 398 -29.26 -2.25 2.72
N ASP A 399 -27.95 -2.41 2.89
CA ASP A 399 -27.00 -1.29 2.87
C ASP A 399 -25.81 -1.57 1.94
N ARG A 400 -25.61 -0.69 0.96
CA ARG A 400 -24.53 -0.78 -0.05
C ARG A 400 -23.11 -0.72 0.53
N ARG A 401 -22.96 -0.24 1.77
CA ARG A 401 -21.67 -0.18 2.49
C ARG A 401 -21.27 -1.56 3.03
N VAL A 402 -22.21 -2.49 3.14
CA VAL A 402 -21.99 -3.82 3.71
C VAL A 402 -21.57 -4.81 2.61
N ARG A 403 -20.47 -5.52 2.85
CA ARG A 403 -19.99 -6.64 2.05
C ARG A 403 -19.86 -7.86 2.94
N VAL A 404 -20.28 -9.01 2.43
CA VAL A 404 -20.26 -10.28 3.17
C VAL A 404 -19.24 -11.22 2.55
N ILE A 405 -18.50 -11.93 3.40
CA ILE A 405 -17.55 -12.95 3.01
C ILE A 405 -17.87 -14.21 3.81
N HIS A 406 -18.40 -15.22 3.13
CA HIS A 406 -18.61 -16.54 3.72
C HIS A 406 -17.35 -17.38 3.56
N ARG A 407 -16.87 -17.93 4.67
CA ARG A 407 -15.73 -18.86 4.69
C ARG A 407 -16.06 -20.11 5.50
N LYS A 408 -15.26 -21.16 5.31
CA LYS A 408 -15.30 -22.31 6.22
C LYS A 408 -14.69 -21.90 7.56
N ASN A 409 -15.30 -22.33 8.67
CA ASN A 409 -14.81 -22.03 10.00
C ASN A 409 -13.30 -22.28 10.16
N GLY A 410 -12.57 -21.24 10.54
CA GLY A 410 -11.14 -21.26 10.84
C GLY A 410 -10.77 -20.52 12.13
N GLY A 411 -11.76 -19.98 12.84
CA GLY A 411 -11.59 -19.21 14.06
C GLY A 411 -11.43 -17.71 13.82
N LEU A 412 -11.48 -16.97 14.93
CA LEU A 412 -11.48 -15.49 14.97
C LEU A 412 -10.32 -14.86 14.19
N SER A 413 -9.09 -15.34 14.39
CA SER A 413 -7.91 -14.86 13.66
C SER A 413 -8.06 -15.02 12.14
N ALA A 414 -8.55 -16.18 11.69
CA ALA A 414 -8.71 -16.47 10.27
C ALA A 414 -9.77 -15.56 9.62
N ALA A 415 -10.85 -15.26 10.36
CA ALA A 415 -11.85 -14.30 9.93
C ALA A 415 -11.30 -12.87 9.87
N ARG A 416 -10.56 -12.40 10.89
CA ARG A 416 -9.89 -11.08 10.85
C ARG A 416 -8.91 -10.98 9.69
N ASN A 417 -8.12 -12.02 9.43
CA ASN A 417 -7.17 -12.07 8.31
C ASN A 417 -7.88 -11.99 6.95
N THR A 418 -8.98 -12.72 6.80
CA THR A 418 -9.83 -12.65 5.58
C THR A 418 -10.37 -11.22 5.39
N GLY A 419 -10.76 -10.55 6.47
CA GLY A 419 -11.13 -9.13 6.44
C GLY A 419 -9.98 -8.23 6.00
N ILE A 420 -8.79 -8.38 6.59
CA ILE A 420 -7.60 -7.57 6.24
C ILE A 420 -7.26 -7.71 4.75
N GLU A 421 -7.34 -8.91 4.20
CA GLU A 421 -7.01 -9.20 2.80
C GLU A 421 -8.00 -8.60 1.80
N THR A 422 -9.20 -8.24 2.23
CA THR A 422 -10.29 -7.77 1.38
C THR A 422 -10.73 -6.33 1.66
N ALA A 423 -10.18 -5.74 2.72
CA ALA A 423 -10.29 -4.34 3.10
C ALA A 423 -9.73 -3.43 2.01
N ARG A 424 -10.47 -2.37 1.71
CA ARG A 424 -10.13 -1.36 0.70
C ARG A 424 -9.75 -0.02 1.33
N GLY A 425 -10.10 0.18 2.61
CA GLY A 425 -9.94 1.43 3.32
C GLY A 425 -8.50 1.77 3.68
N ARG A 426 -8.23 3.08 3.76
CA ARG A 426 -6.96 3.62 4.27
C ARG A 426 -6.74 3.27 5.74
N TYR A 427 -7.85 3.09 6.46
CA TYR A 427 -7.88 2.69 7.86
C TYR A 427 -8.65 1.39 8.03
N ILE A 428 -8.25 0.60 9.03
CA ILE A 428 -8.90 -0.63 9.43
C ILE A 428 -9.37 -0.48 10.88
N VAL A 429 -10.60 -0.91 11.15
CA VAL A 429 -11.15 -1.04 12.52
C VAL A 429 -11.73 -2.44 12.65
N PHE A 430 -11.43 -3.12 13.75
CA PHE A 430 -12.10 -4.39 14.07
C PHE A 430 -13.24 -4.13 15.04
N VAL A 431 -14.37 -4.81 14.86
CA VAL A 431 -15.48 -4.82 15.83
C VAL A 431 -15.90 -6.27 16.02
N ASP A 432 -15.95 -6.72 17.26
CA ASP A 432 -16.44 -8.07 17.55
C ASP A 432 -17.98 -8.07 17.44
N SER A 433 -18.53 -9.10 16.78
CA SER A 433 -19.94 -9.16 16.36
C SER A 433 -20.99 -9.22 17.49
N ASP A 434 -20.55 -9.34 18.74
CA ASP A 434 -21.35 -9.28 19.96
C ASP A 434 -21.27 -7.93 20.70
N ASP A 435 -20.46 -7.01 20.18
CA ASP A 435 -20.24 -5.67 20.72
C ASP A 435 -20.83 -4.57 19.83
N PHE A 436 -20.72 -3.31 20.26
CA PHE A 436 -21.14 -2.17 19.45
C PHE A 436 -20.38 -0.88 19.76
N LEU A 437 -20.37 0.04 18.78
CA LEU A 437 -19.68 1.33 18.86
C LEU A 437 -20.61 2.45 19.35
N GLU A 438 -20.04 3.44 20.05
CA GLU A 438 -20.71 4.73 20.26
C GLU A 438 -20.75 5.56 18.97
N PRO A 439 -21.76 6.43 18.75
CA PRO A 439 -22.00 7.08 17.44
C PRO A 439 -20.84 7.87 16.83
N ASP A 440 -19.95 8.41 17.67
CA ASP A 440 -18.86 9.31 17.26
C ASP A 440 -17.48 8.64 17.20
N THR A 441 -17.40 7.33 17.44
CA THR A 441 -16.13 6.61 17.60
C THR A 441 -15.25 6.71 16.37
N ILE A 442 -15.80 6.38 15.19
CA ILE A 442 -15.02 6.42 13.94
C ILE A 442 -14.62 7.85 13.59
N ARG A 443 -15.54 8.82 13.72
CA ARG A 443 -15.27 10.23 13.45
C ARG A 443 -14.12 10.77 14.31
N ARG A 444 -14.11 10.46 15.60
CA ARG A 444 -13.07 10.89 16.54
C ARG A 444 -11.74 10.21 16.26
N ALA A 445 -11.75 8.91 15.97
CA ALA A 445 -10.53 8.18 15.66
C ALA A 445 -9.88 8.68 14.37
N VAL A 446 -10.67 8.94 13.31
CA VAL A 446 -10.18 9.53 12.05
C VAL A 446 -9.65 10.95 12.27
N ALA A 447 -10.41 11.81 12.96
CA ALA A 447 -9.98 13.18 13.24
C ALA A 447 -8.65 13.21 14.04
N GLU A 448 -8.49 12.31 15.00
CA GLU A 448 -7.25 12.21 15.78
C GLU A 448 -6.08 11.69 14.93
N GLN A 449 -6.33 10.70 14.07
CA GLN A 449 -5.35 10.21 13.11
C GLN A 449 -4.89 11.34 12.18
N GLU A 450 -5.81 12.11 11.61
CA GLU A 450 -5.52 13.22 10.69
C GLU A 450 -4.77 14.37 11.40
N ARG A 451 -5.12 14.64 12.66
CA ARG A 451 -4.47 15.68 13.47
C ARG A 451 -3.03 15.33 13.85
N THR A 452 -2.76 14.07 14.16
CA THR A 452 -1.49 13.63 14.77
C THR A 452 -0.57 12.88 13.81
N GLY A 453 -1.11 12.37 12.71
CA GLY A 453 -0.41 11.44 11.83
C GLY A 453 -0.17 10.07 12.46
N ALA A 454 -0.83 9.73 13.59
CA ALA A 454 -0.61 8.47 14.29
C ALA A 454 -0.86 7.25 13.40
N GLU A 455 -0.01 6.24 13.53
CA GLU A 455 -0.18 4.95 12.85
C GLU A 455 -1.33 4.13 13.46
N LEU A 456 -1.58 4.34 14.75
CA LEU A 456 -2.54 3.64 15.56
C LEU A 456 -3.28 4.65 16.44
N VAL A 457 -4.61 4.62 16.39
CA VAL A 457 -5.46 5.37 17.33
C VAL A 457 -6.19 4.37 18.20
N ILE A 458 -5.96 4.43 19.51
CA ILE A 458 -6.60 3.61 20.52
C ILE A 458 -7.72 4.45 21.13
N PHE A 459 -8.96 3.99 21.07
CA PHE A 459 -10.08 4.60 21.78
C PHE A 459 -10.50 3.76 22.97
N ASN A 460 -11.06 4.42 23.97
CA ASN A 460 -11.40 3.80 25.24
C ASN A 460 -12.65 2.92 25.12
N LEU A 461 -12.88 2.12 26.16
CA LEU A 461 -13.98 1.17 26.22
C LEU A 461 -14.75 1.28 27.54
N VAL A 462 -15.92 0.66 27.55
CA VAL A 462 -16.70 0.39 28.76
C VAL A 462 -17.26 -1.02 28.66
N TYR A 463 -17.36 -1.71 29.79
CA TYR A 463 -18.04 -3.01 29.83
C TYR A 463 -19.55 -2.79 29.78
N ALA A 464 -20.27 -3.71 29.14
CA ALA A 464 -21.72 -3.69 29.08
C ALA A 464 -22.31 -5.07 29.32
N ASN A 465 -23.56 -5.14 29.78
CA ASN A 465 -24.31 -6.40 29.79
C ASN A 465 -24.90 -6.72 28.40
N ASP A 466 -25.57 -7.87 28.31
CA ASP A 466 -26.28 -8.35 27.11
C ASP A 466 -27.40 -7.42 26.61
N ARG A 467 -27.85 -6.46 27.43
CA ARG A 467 -28.81 -5.40 27.07
C ARG A 467 -28.13 -4.11 26.62
N GLY A 468 -26.79 -4.07 26.61
CA GLY A 468 -26.00 -2.90 26.25
C GLY A 468 -25.87 -1.86 27.37
N GLU A 469 -26.32 -2.16 28.59
CA GLU A 469 -26.22 -1.27 29.75
C GLU A 469 -24.77 -1.27 30.28
N ARG A 470 -24.22 -0.08 30.50
CA ARG A 470 -22.82 0.09 30.93
C ARG A 470 -22.60 -0.42 32.35
N TRP A 471 -21.48 -1.09 32.56
CA TRP A 471 -20.97 -1.41 33.89
C TRP A 471 -20.00 -0.30 34.36
N PRO A 472 -20.11 0.12 35.63
CA PRO A 472 -19.26 1.17 36.18
C PRO A 472 -17.83 0.69 36.47
N THR A 473 -17.59 -0.63 36.48
CA THR A 473 -16.30 -1.23 36.84
C THR A 473 -15.86 -2.27 35.82
N PRO A 474 -14.56 -2.34 35.47
CA PRO A 474 -13.49 -1.46 35.97
C PRO A 474 -13.61 -0.03 35.41
N ASP A 475 -13.12 0.95 36.17
CA ASP A 475 -13.14 2.36 35.76
C ASP A 475 -12.05 2.61 34.71
N PHE A 476 -12.50 2.99 33.52
CA PHE A 476 -11.66 3.33 32.37
C PHE A 476 -11.47 4.85 32.20
N THR A 477 -12.07 5.69 33.05
CA THR A 477 -11.92 7.16 32.97
C THR A 477 -10.51 7.66 33.32
N ILE A 478 -9.66 6.75 33.83
CA ILE A 478 -8.23 6.99 34.06
C ILE A 478 -7.45 7.28 32.77
N PHE A 479 -7.95 6.85 31.61
CA PHE A 479 -7.33 7.12 30.32
C PHE A 479 -7.74 8.50 29.82
N GLN A 480 -6.76 9.27 29.37
CA GLN A 480 -6.92 10.63 28.86
C GLN A 480 -6.34 10.71 27.46
N ASP A 481 -6.70 11.75 26.73
CA ASP A 481 -6.17 11.99 25.38
C ASP A 481 -4.67 12.29 25.47
N GLU A 482 -3.85 11.46 24.83
CA GLU A 482 -2.39 11.59 24.80
C GLU A 482 -1.78 10.94 23.56
N ILE A 483 -0.55 11.33 23.22
CA ILE A 483 0.22 10.72 22.14
C ILE A 483 1.44 10.06 22.76
N LEU A 484 1.62 8.78 22.47
CA LEU A 484 2.71 7.95 22.96
C LEU A 484 3.49 7.37 21.78
N ASP A 485 4.76 7.05 22.01
CA ASP A 485 5.50 6.12 21.18
C ASP A 485 5.38 4.69 21.75
N GLU A 486 6.09 3.75 21.15
CA GLU A 486 6.14 2.35 21.59
C GLU A 486 6.51 2.22 23.08
N ASP A 487 7.58 2.90 23.52
CA ASP A 487 8.09 2.82 24.89
C ASP A 487 7.11 3.44 25.90
N GLY A 488 6.45 4.54 25.51
CA GLY A 488 5.39 5.17 26.29
C GLY A 488 4.21 4.23 26.53
N VAL A 489 3.75 3.52 25.50
CA VAL A 489 2.68 2.52 25.64
C VAL A 489 3.11 1.39 26.57
N TRP A 490 4.33 0.86 26.43
CA TRP A 490 4.82 -0.18 27.32
C TRP A 490 4.91 0.27 28.78
N ALA A 491 5.42 1.48 29.03
CA ALA A 491 5.49 2.04 30.37
C ALA A 491 4.10 2.10 31.02
N ARG A 492 3.07 2.57 30.29
CA ARG A 492 1.69 2.58 30.78
C ARG A 492 1.12 1.18 30.95
N TYR A 493 1.33 0.29 29.98
CA TYR A 493 0.84 -1.09 30.03
C TYR A 493 1.32 -1.85 31.28
N PHE A 494 2.61 -1.76 31.60
CA PHE A 494 3.19 -2.46 32.74
C PHE A 494 2.89 -1.79 34.09
N ALA A 495 2.49 -0.52 34.10
CA ALA A 495 2.02 0.17 35.31
C ALA A 495 0.57 -0.18 35.69
N LEU A 496 -0.21 -0.72 34.74
CA LEU A 496 -1.59 -1.11 34.99
C LEU A 496 -1.69 -2.49 35.65
N GLU A 497 -2.68 -2.65 36.53
CA GLU A 497 -3.07 -3.96 37.06
C GLU A 497 -4.20 -4.57 36.22
N ASN A 498 -5.38 -3.94 36.22
CA ASN A 498 -6.62 -4.55 35.73
C ASN A 498 -7.14 -3.97 34.40
N GLN A 499 -6.65 -2.81 33.96
CA GLN A 499 -7.12 -2.13 32.73
C GLN A 499 -6.22 -2.32 31.51
N LYS A 500 -5.32 -3.32 31.52
CA LYS A 500 -4.41 -3.62 30.39
C LYS A 500 -5.13 -3.84 29.06
N ILE A 501 -6.38 -4.27 29.12
CA ILE A 501 -7.27 -4.47 27.97
C ILE A 501 -7.34 -3.26 27.04
N TYR A 502 -7.24 -2.03 27.59
CA TYR A 502 -7.20 -0.78 26.82
C TYR A 502 -6.11 -0.78 25.74
N TYR A 503 -4.92 -1.31 26.05
CA TYR A 503 -3.82 -1.38 25.09
C TYR A 503 -3.82 -2.68 24.29
N THR A 504 -4.33 -3.78 24.84
CA THR A 504 -4.17 -5.11 24.23
C THR A 504 -5.08 -5.36 23.02
N VAL A 505 -6.38 -5.10 23.15
CA VAL A 505 -7.39 -5.75 22.28
C VAL A 505 -7.39 -5.26 20.83
N ALA A 506 -7.80 -6.10 19.89
CA ALA A 506 -7.83 -5.70 18.47
C ALA A 506 -8.93 -4.66 18.15
N TRP A 507 -10.03 -4.67 18.88
CA TRP A 507 -11.27 -3.99 18.48
C TRP A 507 -11.39 -2.52 18.94
N ASN A 508 -10.57 -2.05 19.89
CA ASN A 508 -10.65 -0.66 20.38
C ASN A 508 -9.72 0.30 19.63
N LYS A 509 -9.46 0.01 18.34
CA LYS A 509 -8.37 0.62 17.59
C LYS A 509 -8.75 0.94 16.16
N LEU A 510 -8.27 2.08 15.69
CA LEU A 510 -8.15 2.41 14.27
C LEU A 510 -6.68 2.25 13.88
N TYR A 511 -6.46 1.38 12.91
CA TYR A 511 -5.15 1.07 12.35
C TYR A 511 -5.00 1.75 11.00
N THR A 512 -3.85 2.36 10.73
CA THR A 512 -3.49 2.67 9.34
C THR A 512 -3.26 1.36 8.57
N ALA A 513 -3.83 1.21 7.38
CA ALA A 513 -3.77 -0.04 6.61
C ALA A 513 -2.32 -0.48 6.31
N LYS A 514 -1.38 0.46 6.22
CA LYS A 514 0.07 0.21 6.05
C LYS A 514 0.68 -0.70 7.13
N LEU A 515 0.08 -0.77 8.32
CA LEU A 515 0.54 -1.67 9.40
C LEU A 515 0.43 -3.16 9.04
N PHE A 516 -0.37 -3.51 8.03
CA PHE A 516 -0.60 -4.88 7.57
C PHE A 516 -0.03 -5.16 6.16
N ALA A 517 0.62 -4.18 5.54
CA ALA A 517 1.06 -4.23 4.15
C ALA A 517 2.21 -5.23 3.89
N ASP A 518 3.02 -5.52 4.90
CA ASP A 518 4.15 -6.46 4.83
C ASP A 518 3.76 -7.92 5.11
N GLY A 519 2.45 -8.20 5.22
CA GLY A 519 1.93 -9.55 5.48
C GLY A 519 1.73 -9.87 6.96
N LEU A 520 1.78 -8.89 7.87
CA LEU A 520 1.39 -9.10 9.28
C LEU A 520 -0.07 -9.60 9.37
N ARG A 521 -0.30 -10.73 10.05
CA ARG A 521 -1.60 -11.38 10.20
C ARG A 521 -1.76 -11.96 11.61
N PHE A 522 -3.01 -12.04 12.08
CA PHE A 522 -3.35 -12.67 13.35
C PHE A 522 -3.00 -14.17 13.32
N PRO A 523 -2.36 -14.73 14.36
CA PRO A 523 -1.99 -16.12 14.37
C PRO A 523 -3.24 -17.03 14.49
N GLU A 524 -3.45 -17.86 13.48
CA GLU A 524 -4.60 -18.79 13.44
C GLU A 524 -4.45 -19.92 14.48
N GLY A 525 -5.59 -20.33 15.05
CA GLY A 525 -5.64 -21.39 16.06
C GLY A 525 -5.08 -21.02 17.43
N LYS A 526 -4.69 -19.76 17.65
CA LYS A 526 -4.28 -19.23 18.95
C LYS A 526 -5.45 -18.55 19.65
N ARG A 527 -5.52 -18.72 20.98
CA ARG A 527 -6.27 -17.82 21.86
C ARG A 527 -5.39 -16.62 22.20
N TYR A 528 -6.00 -15.47 22.52
CA TYR A 528 -5.26 -14.24 22.82
C TYR A 528 -4.40 -13.77 21.64
N GLU A 529 -4.89 -13.97 20.42
CA GLU A 529 -4.27 -13.54 19.17
C GLU A 529 -3.81 -12.07 19.21
N ASP A 530 -4.54 -11.21 19.92
CA ASP A 530 -4.21 -9.81 20.16
C ASP A 530 -2.88 -9.64 20.92
N GLN A 531 -2.60 -10.50 21.90
CA GLN A 531 -1.34 -10.46 22.66
C GLN A 531 -0.14 -10.83 21.79
N PHE A 532 -0.31 -11.76 20.86
CA PHE A 532 0.73 -12.07 19.87
C PHE A 532 0.96 -10.90 18.91
N MET A 533 -0.11 -10.20 18.53
CA MET A 533 -0.02 -9.06 17.60
C MET A 533 0.57 -7.79 18.23
N LEU A 534 0.37 -7.58 19.54
CA LEU A 534 0.64 -6.31 20.18
C LEU A 534 2.08 -5.80 19.99
N PRO A 535 3.17 -6.56 20.29
CA PRO A 535 4.52 -6.05 20.08
C PRO A 535 4.82 -5.71 18.63
N HIS A 536 4.30 -6.51 17.70
CA HIS A 536 4.48 -6.30 16.27
C HIS A 536 3.77 -5.03 15.77
N ILE A 537 2.59 -4.72 16.30
CA ILE A 537 1.87 -3.49 15.94
C ILE A 537 2.57 -2.27 16.56
N LEU A 538 2.85 -2.29 17.86
CA LEU A 538 3.45 -1.16 18.56
C LEU A 538 4.82 -0.80 17.96
N HIS A 539 5.63 -1.81 17.61
CA HIS A 539 6.94 -1.59 17.00
C HIS A 539 6.91 -0.87 15.65
N ARG A 540 5.80 -0.99 14.92
CA ARG A 540 5.60 -0.34 13.61
C ARG A 540 5.09 1.10 13.74
N CYS A 541 4.76 1.55 14.95
CA CYS A 541 4.20 2.87 15.19
C CYS A 541 5.27 3.84 15.67
N GLN A 542 5.35 5.01 15.04
CA GLN A 542 6.11 6.14 15.59
C GLN A 542 5.25 6.94 16.55
N ASN A 543 3.99 7.15 16.19
CA ASN A 543 3.01 7.87 17.00
C ASN A 543 1.77 6.99 17.22
N ILE A 544 1.35 6.89 18.47
CA ILE A 544 0.16 6.17 18.91
C ILE A 544 -0.72 7.17 19.66
N ALA A 545 -1.87 7.50 19.08
CA ALA A 545 -2.83 8.38 19.74
C ALA A 545 -3.73 7.55 20.66
N CYS A 546 -3.74 7.87 21.94
CA CYS A 546 -4.58 7.25 22.96
C CYS A 546 -5.69 8.22 23.32
N LEU A 547 -6.95 7.81 23.19
CA LEU A 547 -8.12 8.63 23.50
C LEU A 547 -8.79 8.16 24.79
N GLY A 548 -9.12 9.09 25.67
CA GLY A 548 -9.96 8.84 26.84
C GLY A 548 -11.43 8.57 26.50
N TYR A 549 -11.86 8.90 25.27
CA TYR A 549 -13.22 8.72 24.78
C TYR A 549 -13.64 7.25 24.78
N GLN A 550 -14.65 6.90 25.59
CA GLN A 550 -15.23 5.56 25.72
C GLN A 550 -16.09 5.21 24.51
N GLY A 551 -15.45 4.94 23.37
CA GLY A 551 -16.09 4.71 22.08
C GLY A 551 -16.57 3.28 21.83
N TYR A 552 -16.21 2.32 22.67
CA TYR A 552 -16.52 0.91 22.47
C TYR A 552 -17.28 0.30 23.66
N ARG A 553 -18.37 -0.43 23.41
CA ARG A 553 -19.08 -1.18 24.44
C ARG A 553 -18.78 -2.67 24.33
N TYR A 554 -17.99 -3.16 25.27
CA TYR A 554 -17.58 -4.56 25.33
C TYR A 554 -18.60 -5.39 26.13
N VAL A 555 -19.41 -6.17 25.43
CA VAL A 555 -20.54 -6.93 25.98
C VAL A 555 -20.06 -8.19 26.68
N GLN A 556 -20.44 -8.34 27.94
CA GLN A 556 -20.07 -9.46 28.80
C GLN A 556 -21.18 -10.51 28.80
N ARG A 557 -20.90 -11.67 28.19
CA ARG A 557 -21.83 -12.80 28.10
C ARG A 557 -21.20 -14.13 28.51
N ALA A 558 -22.03 -15.02 29.05
CA ALA A 558 -21.61 -16.28 29.67
C ALA A 558 -21.11 -17.34 28.69
N ASP A 559 -21.45 -17.23 27.40
CA ASP A 559 -21.08 -18.15 26.33
C ASP A 559 -19.91 -17.65 25.47
N SER A 560 -19.26 -16.53 25.87
CA SER A 560 -18.11 -15.98 25.14
C SER A 560 -16.90 -16.92 25.16
N ILE A 561 -15.99 -16.76 24.19
CA ILE A 561 -14.72 -17.51 24.13
C ILE A 561 -13.93 -17.33 25.43
N MET A 562 -14.00 -16.15 26.04
CA MET A 562 -13.33 -15.82 27.31
C MET A 562 -14.00 -16.42 28.55
N ALA A 563 -15.25 -16.88 28.45
CA ALA A 563 -15.97 -17.52 29.55
C ALA A 563 -15.67 -19.03 29.68
N GLN A 564 -14.93 -19.64 28.73
CA GLN A 564 -14.71 -21.09 28.67
C GLN A 564 -13.57 -21.63 29.55
N GLY A 565 -13.44 -21.15 30.79
CA GLY A 565 -12.44 -21.60 31.77
C GLY A 565 -11.31 -20.60 32.03
N PRO A 566 -10.41 -20.87 33.00
CA PRO A 566 -9.40 -19.91 33.42
C PRO A 566 -8.38 -19.62 32.31
N ALA A 567 -8.12 -18.34 32.05
CA ALA A 567 -7.12 -17.91 31.06
C ALA A 567 -5.72 -18.47 31.30
N SER A 568 -5.37 -18.76 32.56
CA SER A 568 -4.10 -19.38 32.95
C SER A 568 -3.93 -20.81 32.44
N HIS A 569 -4.99 -21.46 31.97
CA HIS A 569 -4.96 -22.88 31.61
C HIS A 569 -4.77 -23.14 30.11
N TYR A 570 -4.56 -22.10 29.30
CA TYR A 570 -4.27 -22.25 27.87
C TYR A 570 -2.78 -22.12 27.58
N LEU A 571 -2.23 -23.05 26.79
CA LEU A 571 -0.82 -23.01 26.38
C LEU A 571 -0.45 -21.79 25.54
N ASP A 572 -1.44 -21.08 24.99
CA ASP A 572 -1.21 -19.83 24.25
C ASP A 572 -0.66 -18.72 25.16
N ARG A 573 -0.99 -18.74 26.46
CA ARG A 573 -0.46 -17.76 27.43
C ARG A 573 1.06 -17.79 27.59
N PRO A 574 1.68 -18.92 27.96
CA PRO A 574 3.13 -18.98 28.09
C PRO A 574 3.82 -18.79 26.74
N GLU A 575 3.16 -19.16 25.63
CA GLU A 575 3.68 -18.93 24.27
C GLU A 575 3.81 -17.43 23.95
N TYR A 576 2.75 -16.61 24.11
CA TYR A 576 2.90 -15.17 23.84
C TYR A 576 3.87 -14.48 24.83
N LEU A 577 3.92 -14.93 26.10
CA LEU A 577 4.86 -14.39 27.08
C LEU A 577 6.32 -14.68 26.68
N LEU A 578 6.58 -15.84 26.08
CA LEU A 578 7.90 -16.18 25.53
C LEU A 578 8.25 -15.34 24.30
N GLU A 579 7.28 -15.06 23.43
CA GLU A 579 7.48 -14.15 22.29
C GLU A 579 7.80 -12.74 22.77
N TRP A 580 7.08 -12.23 23.78
CA TRP A 580 7.37 -10.94 24.39
C TRP A 580 8.73 -10.94 25.10
N CYS A 581 9.11 -12.04 25.76
CA CYS A 581 10.46 -12.18 26.33
C CYS A 581 11.52 -12.04 25.24
N GLY A 582 11.34 -12.70 24.08
CA GLY A 582 12.22 -12.56 22.93
C GLY A 582 12.30 -11.11 22.46
N TYR A 583 11.14 -10.48 22.26
CA TYR A 583 11.01 -9.08 21.86
C TYR A 583 11.80 -8.13 22.76
N PHE A 584 11.57 -8.16 24.08
CA PHE A 584 12.28 -7.28 25.01
C PHE A 584 13.76 -7.65 25.17
N THR A 585 14.13 -8.92 24.95
CA THR A 585 15.55 -9.32 24.90
C THR A 585 16.28 -8.66 23.73
N GLU A 586 15.63 -8.57 22.57
CA GLU A 586 16.20 -7.92 21.38
C GLU A 586 16.31 -6.40 21.54
N LYS A 587 15.32 -5.79 22.20
CA LYS A 587 15.31 -4.36 22.55
C LYS A 587 16.29 -3.97 23.65
N GLY A 588 16.85 -4.93 24.38
CA GLY A 588 17.77 -4.68 25.48
C GLY A 588 17.12 -4.46 26.85
N ASP A 589 15.79 -4.59 26.97
CA ASP A 589 15.10 -4.54 28.26
C ASP A 589 15.09 -5.93 28.93
N TYR A 590 16.26 -6.29 29.45
CA TYR A 590 16.48 -7.61 30.03
C TYR A 590 15.71 -7.84 31.32
N LEU A 591 15.38 -6.78 32.07
CA LEU A 591 14.60 -6.92 33.30
C LEU A 591 13.17 -7.32 32.99
N ARG A 592 12.55 -6.63 32.03
CA ARG A 592 11.19 -6.96 31.58
C ARG A 592 11.16 -8.33 30.91
N ALA A 593 12.14 -8.64 30.06
CA ALA A 593 12.26 -9.95 29.44
C ALA A 593 12.37 -11.08 30.48
N GLU A 594 13.22 -10.94 31.50
CA GLU A 594 13.33 -11.93 32.59
C GLU A 594 12.00 -12.06 33.37
N GLY A 595 11.31 -10.94 33.63
CA GLY A 595 9.99 -10.94 34.28
C GLY A 595 8.95 -11.76 33.50
N LEU A 596 8.82 -11.50 32.21
CA LEU A 596 7.89 -12.22 31.32
C LEU A 596 8.21 -13.71 31.21
N LEU A 597 9.50 -14.04 31.13
CA LEU A 597 9.94 -15.45 31.16
C LEU A 597 9.57 -16.13 32.49
N ASN A 598 9.73 -15.45 33.61
CA ASN A 598 9.34 -15.98 34.91
C ASN A 598 7.82 -16.21 34.98
N ASP A 599 7.02 -15.32 34.42
CA ASP A 599 5.56 -15.47 34.34
C ASP A 599 5.16 -16.66 33.46
N ALA A 600 5.83 -16.85 32.31
CA ALA A 600 5.62 -18.02 31.44
C ALA A 600 5.93 -19.33 32.18
N ILE A 601 7.06 -19.39 32.90
CA ILE A 601 7.45 -20.57 33.67
C ILE A 601 6.49 -20.83 34.84
N LYS A 602 6.08 -19.77 35.55
CA LYS A 602 5.09 -19.88 36.64
C LYS A 602 3.79 -20.46 36.11
N ASN A 603 3.35 -20.03 34.94
CA ASN A 603 2.15 -20.55 34.32
C ASN A 603 2.32 -22.02 33.88
N LEU A 604 3.41 -22.39 33.21
CA LEU A 604 3.70 -23.79 32.85
C LEU A 604 3.83 -24.71 34.07
N ALA A 605 4.18 -24.18 35.24
CA ALA A 605 4.27 -24.94 36.49
C ALA A 605 2.93 -25.40 37.04
N GLU A 606 1.82 -24.79 36.60
CA GLU A 606 0.45 -25.21 36.90
C GLU A 606 0.00 -26.29 35.91
N LYS A 607 0.84 -27.31 35.72
CA LYS A 607 0.69 -28.34 34.68
C LYS A 607 -0.72 -28.98 34.65
N ASP A 608 -1.28 -29.24 35.82
CA ASP A 608 -2.59 -29.90 35.96
C ASP A 608 -3.76 -29.00 35.53
N GLY A 609 -3.52 -27.70 35.31
CA GLY A 609 -4.49 -26.77 34.73
C GLY A 609 -4.64 -26.92 33.22
N PHE A 610 -3.64 -27.44 32.50
CA PHE A 610 -3.70 -27.55 31.04
C PHE A 610 -4.40 -28.84 30.58
N ASP A 611 -5.20 -28.74 29.51
CA ASP A 611 -5.70 -29.93 28.81
C ASP A 611 -4.57 -30.57 27.98
N LEU A 612 -3.96 -31.61 28.55
CA LEU A 612 -2.89 -32.40 27.94
C LEU A 612 -3.37 -33.78 27.45
N THR A 613 -4.67 -33.93 27.17
CA THR A 613 -5.27 -35.21 26.74
C THR A 613 -4.79 -35.65 25.35
N THR A 614 -4.47 -34.71 24.47
CA THR A 614 -3.99 -35.02 23.11
C THR A 614 -2.46 -35.03 22.99
N ALA A 615 -1.92 -35.81 22.05
CA ALA A 615 -0.48 -35.85 21.79
C ALA A 615 0.07 -34.49 21.30
N GLN A 616 -0.75 -33.74 20.55
CA GLN A 616 -0.43 -32.40 20.09
C GLN A 616 -0.24 -31.44 21.27
N GLN A 617 -1.18 -31.42 22.23
CA GLN A 617 -1.09 -30.56 23.41
C GLN A 617 0.10 -30.93 24.32
N ARG A 618 0.36 -32.23 24.51
CA ARG A 618 1.58 -32.68 25.22
C ARG A 618 2.87 -32.22 24.54
N THR A 619 2.89 -32.19 23.21
CA THR A 619 4.05 -31.73 22.43
C THR A 619 4.23 -30.22 22.56
N ARG A 620 3.14 -29.43 22.42
CA ARG A 620 3.14 -27.98 22.66
C ARG A 620 3.66 -27.63 24.06
N TYR A 621 3.16 -28.31 25.10
CA TYR A 621 3.61 -28.08 26.48
C TYR A 621 5.12 -28.35 26.64
N ARG A 622 5.63 -29.46 26.11
CA ARG A 622 7.07 -29.78 26.18
C ARG A 622 7.91 -28.75 25.42
N GLN A 623 7.43 -28.30 24.26
CA GLN A 623 8.09 -27.27 23.47
C GLN A 623 8.17 -25.96 24.25
N ALA A 624 7.06 -25.47 24.83
CA ALA A 624 7.05 -24.26 25.65
C ALA A 624 8.01 -24.36 26.85
N CYS A 625 8.10 -25.53 27.50
CA CYS A 625 9.09 -25.76 28.57
C CYS A 625 10.53 -25.69 28.06
N HIS A 626 10.80 -26.24 26.88
CA HIS A 626 12.11 -26.18 26.23
C HIS A 626 12.46 -24.74 25.83
N ASP A 627 11.51 -24.00 25.29
CA ASP A 627 11.67 -22.61 24.86
C ASP A 627 11.99 -21.70 26.04
N CYS A 628 11.42 -21.96 27.23
CA CYS A 628 11.82 -21.28 28.47
C CYS A 628 13.31 -21.49 28.81
N SER A 629 13.83 -22.71 28.65
CA SER A 629 15.26 -22.98 28.84
C SER A 629 16.12 -22.21 27.84
N THR A 630 15.72 -22.24 26.57
CA THR A 630 16.39 -21.52 25.49
C THR A 630 16.39 -20.01 25.73
N ALA A 631 15.27 -19.44 26.17
CA ALA A 631 15.13 -18.03 26.51
C ALA A 631 16.09 -17.60 27.64
N TYR A 632 16.23 -18.39 28.70
CA TYR A 632 17.24 -18.12 29.73
C TYR A 632 18.67 -18.19 29.19
N GLY A 633 18.97 -19.15 28.30
CA GLY A 633 20.26 -19.22 27.63
C GLY A 633 20.56 -17.97 26.80
N ASN A 634 19.56 -17.45 26.09
CA ASN A 634 19.65 -16.20 25.34
C ASN A 634 19.88 -15.00 26.27
N LEU A 635 19.08 -14.86 27.33
CA LEU A 635 19.25 -13.80 28.32
C LEU A 635 20.61 -13.86 29.01
N SER A 636 21.12 -15.05 29.34
CA SER A 636 22.45 -15.20 29.92
C SER A 636 23.54 -14.70 28.97
N ARG A 637 23.44 -15.00 27.67
CA ARG A 637 24.41 -14.54 26.68
C ARG A 637 24.39 -13.02 26.51
N ARG A 638 23.21 -12.40 26.61
CA ARG A 638 23.06 -10.95 26.50
C ARG A 638 23.48 -10.19 27.77
N THR A 639 23.21 -10.75 28.95
CA THR A 639 23.43 -10.08 30.24
C THR A 639 24.73 -10.47 30.94
N GLY A 640 25.38 -11.56 30.54
CA GLY A 640 26.53 -12.14 31.23
C GLY A 640 26.20 -12.85 32.57
N ARG A 641 24.92 -12.99 32.93
CA ARG A 641 24.52 -13.56 34.23
C ARG A 641 24.52 -15.10 34.21
N GLU A 642 25.58 -15.71 34.71
CA GLU A 642 25.72 -17.18 34.77
C GLU A 642 24.58 -17.90 35.52
N SER A 643 23.96 -17.25 36.49
CA SER A 643 22.80 -17.82 37.20
C SER A 643 21.63 -18.17 36.27
N MET A 644 21.52 -17.52 35.10
CA MET A 644 20.51 -17.85 34.08
C MET A 644 20.86 -19.14 33.33
N LEU A 645 22.14 -19.49 33.14
CA LEU A 645 22.54 -20.79 32.57
C LEU A 645 22.18 -21.94 33.50
N LEU A 646 22.37 -21.76 34.81
CA LEU A 646 21.94 -22.75 35.80
C LEU A 646 20.42 -22.98 35.71
N ARG A 647 19.63 -21.89 35.65
CA ARG A 647 18.16 -21.98 35.47
C ARG A 647 17.79 -22.65 34.15
N ALA A 648 18.47 -22.34 33.06
CA ALA A 648 18.28 -23.00 31.77
C ALA A 648 18.56 -24.51 31.85
N GLY A 649 19.64 -24.92 32.54
CA GLY A 649 20.00 -26.32 32.76
C GLY A 649 18.96 -27.05 33.60
N LEU A 650 18.49 -26.45 34.69
CA LEU A 650 17.45 -27.01 35.55
C LEU A 650 16.11 -27.21 34.81
N LEU A 651 15.72 -26.27 33.95
CA LEU A 651 14.52 -26.43 33.11
C LEU A 651 14.64 -27.58 32.10
N ARG A 652 15.84 -27.84 31.55
CA ARG A 652 16.07 -29.00 30.67
C ARG A 652 15.91 -30.33 31.39
N LEU A 653 16.29 -30.37 32.67
CA LEU A 653 16.09 -31.54 33.53
C LEU A 653 14.62 -31.70 33.96
N GLY A 654 13.85 -30.61 33.91
CA GLY A 654 12.39 -30.60 34.03
C GLY A 654 11.87 -29.56 35.03
N LEU A 655 10.65 -29.09 34.79
CA LEU A 655 9.98 -28.10 35.66
C LEU A 655 9.92 -28.49 37.14
N PRO A 656 9.67 -29.76 37.53
CA PRO A 656 9.67 -30.15 38.95
C PRO A 656 11.00 -29.84 39.65
N LEU A 657 12.13 -30.13 39.00
CA LEU A 657 13.46 -29.86 39.55
C LEU A 657 13.72 -28.36 39.66
N TYR A 658 13.31 -27.59 38.63
CA TYR A 658 13.38 -26.14 38.66
C TYR A 658 12.55 -25.52 39.80
N ARG A 659 11.35 -26.07 40.11
CA ARG A 659 10.54 -25.61 41.25
C ARG A 659 11.20 -25.91 42.60
N ILE A 660 11.86 -27.06 42.75
CA ILE A 660 12.63 -27.38 43.97
C ILE A 660 13.73 -26.35 44.17
N PHE A 661 14.50 -26.04 43.12
CA PHE A 661 15.52 -24.99 43.14
C PHE A 661 14.94 -23.63 43.57
N LEU A 662 13.82 -23.19 42.99
CA LEU A 662 13.19 -21.92 43.37
C LEU A 662 12.74 -21.89 44.84
N LYS A 663 12.23 -23.00 45.38
CA LYS A 663 11.83 -23.11 46.80
C LYS A 663 13.00 -23.00 47.78
N HIS A 664 14.22 -23.34 47.34
CA HIS A 664 15.43 -23.38 48.17
C HIS A 664 16.40 -22.23 47.84
N LYS A 665 15.93 -21.24 47.06
CA LYS A 665 16.69 -20.04 46.66
C LYS A 665 16.59 -18.91 47.71
N THR A 666 15.62 -18.98 48.62
CA THR A 666 15.58 -18.20 49.88
C THR A 666 16.63 -18.73 50.83
#